data_AF-A0A212LY87-F1
#
_entry.id   AF-A0A212LY87-F1
#
_cell.length_a   1.000
_cell.length_b   1.000
_cell.length_c   1.000
_cell.angle_alpha   90.00
_cell.angle_beta   90.00
_cell.angle_gamma   90.00
#
_symmetry.space_group_name_H-M   'P 1'
#
loop_
_entity.id
_entity.type
_entity.pdbx_description
1 polymer ?
#
loop_
_entity_poly.entity_id
_entity_poly.type
_entity_poly.pdbx_seq_one_letter_code
_entity_poly.pdbx_strand_id
1 'polypeptide(L)'
;MANTLAKTRKAIMRTFFLNSFNRDVVILIIISVAIGSLLAGIVAMAANSYFSETISTLVGEYGEFDLLINVREEMKEAGRTQIEKVIGQVFPGATLKEGPTLTGLTSFFVGLPAEYKTKQAYETMDSIFGSVPGRSGISIMTEPRITVRAVPEGARQLVIEQIMQIDGVLFAFRDGGSVTVIIKSLEQSSYVNAEIEKLFAQYHIIDIAFPVGSEPENAIRLGEQLADAVRAEKAAGYAESVSVDSKNNEMVYLTSTMIELKRFLTAFITKAALTPAAGVRVTAGDVIVFQGTAANAPSPGTAPEPDNVLVQVTAVKDDGSADGMVIQGNPMEMSNTQGYAVINNTIGELVGTASFHNPRAALGNALHETAGVVEQIPGIAQDAQNMTSIANKTLDNYGTSLTAIEQTLASLGNAGTTIEAATSGLANLNTGGIQSQVTNSSRAIGSVLNTLQVARLLNADVASSINELTVTQQNLANLQAGLSALENVSATARQAQSAIDGIVTNGNNTVTSLRSFDVSGTRQTLNDINGRLAQLQAFDTPLVAAQLQYLGAAVPNLKDEEISQSIKLLDQFIAGQVIPSQRLQLLTKSSITPDFVAPVIYNVVGHSNLSLYTSALGVIEPDPRAEVMMILSQVKAILAGMISLIAVILFLALDHTAIMSVIRRQRTVGKTLKTKGWRRLAQSIQNTFTAPECLYGMGIGALLLTAMFVLSGGGIPYLPWVGVPFLGAALGWLIANNAEKISPLATDEVIAGEALGLSFDEVMREIVIPNSRPGLLQTLNRRKMKFR
;
A
#
# COMPACT_ATOMS: atom_id res chain seq x y z
N MET A 1 -1.25 -57.39 31.02
CA MET A 1 -1.24 -56.39 32.11
C MET A 1 -2.64 -55.86 32.47
N ALA A 2 -3.58 -55.69 31.54
CA ALA A 2 -4.93 -55.19 31.85
C ALA A 2 -5.77 -56.10 32.77
N ASN A 3 -5.70 -57.43 32.60
CA ASN A 3 -6.47 -58.39 33.43
C ASN A 3 -5.91 -58.59 34.85
N THR A 4 -4.60 -58.41 35.05
CA THR A 4 -3.98 -58.42 36.38
C THR A 4 -4.28 -57.14 37.15
N LEU A 5 -4.29 -55.98 36.46
CA LEU A 5 -4.75 -54.69 36.99
C LEU A 5 -6.25 -54.68 37.35
N ALA A 6 -7.10 -55.35 36.55
CA ALA A 6 -8.53 -55.45 36.85
C ALA A 6 -8.84 -56.35 38.06
N LYS A 7 -8.13 -57.49 38.21
CA LYS A 7 -8.26 -58.36 39.38
C LYS A 7 -7.70 -57.73 40.66
N THR A 8 -6.58 -57.01 40.59
CA THR A 8 -6.07 -56.25 41.74
C THR A 8 -6.99 -55.08 42.09
N ARG A 9 -7.54 -54.34 41.12
CA ARG A 9 -8.51 -53.25 41.36
C ARG A 9 -9.80 -53.75 42.01
N LYS A 10 -10.31 -54.93 41.61
CA LYS A 10 -11.54 -55.53 42.15
C LYS A 10 -11.31 -56.18 43.53
N ALA A 11 -10.13 -56.74 43.80
CA ALA A 11 -9.74 -57.22 45.13
C ALA A 11 -9.47 -56.05 46.09
N ILE A 12 -8.75 -55.01 45.66
CA ILE A 12 -8.49 -53.81 46.44
C ILE A 12 -9.81 -53.08 46.76
N MET A 13 -10.72 -52.86 45.80
CA MET A 13 -12.03 -52.26 46.12
C MET A 13 -12.84 -53.08 47.12
N ARG A 14 -12.81 -54.41 47.04
CA ARG A 14 -13.61 -55.26 47.93
C ARG A 14 -13.02 -55.32 49.35
N THR A 15 -11.69 -55.36 49.49
CA THR A 15 -11.01 -55.38 50.79
C THR A 15 -10.90 -53.98 51.43
N PHE A 16 -10.80 -52.92 50.62
CA PHE A 16 -10.67 -51.54 51.12
C PHE A 16 -11.98 -50.99 51.69
N PHE A 17 -13.15 -51.40 51.16
CA PHE A 17 -14.48 -51.02 51.66
C PHE A 17 -15.03 -51.91 52.81
N LEU A 18 -14.36 -53.01 53.15
CA LEU A 18 -14.77 -53.91 54.25
C LEU A 18 -14.12 -53.55 55.61
N ASN A 19 -13.00 -52.81 55.63
CA ASN A 19 -12.31 -52.41 56.86
C ASN A 19 -12.84 -51.07 57.38
N SER A 20 -13.21 -51.01 58.66
CA SER A 20 -13.79 -49.82 59.28
C SER A 20 -12.80 -48.65 59.28
N PHE A 21 -11.52 -48.93 59.45
CA PHE A 21 -10.46 -47.93 59.51
C PHE A 21 -10.20 -47.22 58.17
N ASN A 22 -10.28 -47.92 57.03
CA ASN A 22 -10.10 -47.29 55.72
C ASN A 22 -11.19 -46.24 55.42
N ARG A 23 -12.41 -46.47 55.90
CA ARG A 23 -13.50 -45.48 55.82
C ARG A 23 -13.15 -44.23 56.64
N ASP A 24 -12.52 -44.39 57.80
CA ASP A 24 -12.08 -43.26 58.63
C ASP A 24 -10.97 -42.45 57.96
N VAL A 25 -10.05 -43.10 57.24
CA VAL A 25 -9.02 -42.40 56.45
C VAL A 25 -9.62 -41.60 55.29
N VAL A 26 -10.63 -42.15 54.60
CA VAL A 26 -11.34 -41.41 53.53
C VAL A 26 -12.12 -40.23 54.11
N ILE A 27 -12.81 -40.42 55.25
CA ILE A 27 -13.50 -39.33 55.95
C ILE A 27 -12.52 -38.26 56.39
N LEU A 28 -11.35 -38.64 56.92
CA LEU A 28 -10.29 -37.71 57.28
C LEU A 28 -9.84 -36.88 56.08
N ILE A 29 -9.62 -37.50 54.91
CA ILE A 29 -9.21 -36.77 53.70
C ILE A 29 -10.28 -35.75 53.31
N ILE A 30 -11.56 -36.12 53.30
CA ILE A 30 -12.66 -35.22 52.95
C ILE A 30 -12.72 -34.05 53.94
N ILE A 31 -12.65 -34.32 55.24
CA ILE A 31 -12.70 -33.29 56.29
C ILE A 31 -11.47 -32.38 56.22
N SER A 32 -10.28 -32.96 56.01
CA SER A 32 -9.04 -32.20 55.90
C SER A 32 -9.09 -31.26 54.69
N VAL A 33 -9.54 -31.76 53.53
CA VAL A 33 -9.74 -30.93 52.34
C VAL A 33 -10.73 -29.82 52.62
N ALA A 34 -11.90 -30.12 53.22
CA ALA A 34 -12.92 -29.13 53.51
C ALA A 34 -12.43 -28.04 54.48
N ILE A 35 -11.77 -28.43 55.58
CA ILE A 35 -11.23 -27.49 56.58
C ILE A 35 -10.08 -26.68 55.95
N GLY A 36 -9.16 -27.35 55.26
CA GLY A 36 -8.01 -26.71 54.62
C GLY A 36 -8.42 -25.71 53.55
N SER A 37 -9.36 -26.08 52.66
CA SER A 37 -9.86 -25.18 51.61
C SER A 37 -10.66 -24.02 52.19
N LEU A 38 -11.45 -24.26 53.25
CA LEU A 38 -12.23 -23.22 53.91
C LEU A 38 -11.33 -22.22 54.65
N LEU A 39 -10.32 -22.69 55.39
CA LEU A 39 -9.34 -21.83 56.04
C LEU A 39 -8.55 -21.01 55.01
N ALA A 40 -8.06 -21.65 53.95
CA ALA A 40 -7.35 -20.97 52.87
C ALA A 40 -8.23 -19.91 52.20
N GLY A 41 -9.49 -20.25 51.90
CA GLY A 41 -10.46 -19.35 51.31
C GLY A 41 -10.79 -18.15 52.21
N ILE A 42 -11.05 -18.37 53.50
CA ILE A 42 -11.37 -17.29 54.46
C ILE A 42 -10.22 -16.31 54.59
N VAL A 43 -9.00 -16.79 54.80
CA VAL A 43 -7.85 -15.88 55.00
C VAL A 43 -7.53 -15.12 53.72
N ALA A 44 -7.59 -15.78 52.57
CA ALA A 44 -7.41 -15.11 51.28
C ALA A 44 -8.50 -14.05 51.02
N MET A 45 -9.75 -14.36 51.36
CA MET A 45 -10.87 -13.43 51.23
C MET A 45 -10.74 -12.25 52.19
N ALA A 46 -10.35 -12.48 53.43
CA ALA A 46 -10.12 -11.44 54.43
C ALA A 46 -9.01 -10.48 54.00
N ALA A 47 -7.88 -11.01 53.51
CA ALA A 47 -6.80 -10.20 52.97
C ALA A 47 -7.26 -9.39 51.75
N ASN A 48 -7.98 -10.03 50.81
CA ASN A 48 -8.51 -9.34 49.63
C ASN A 48 -9.48 -8.22 50.00
N SER A 49 -10.38 -8.46 50.96
CA SER A 49 -11.33 -7.44 51.44
C SER A 49 -10.60 -6.25 52.07
N TYR A 50 -9.63 -6.51 52.94
CA TYR A 50 -8.84 -5.46 53.58
C TYR A 50 -8.12 -4.56 52.56
N PHE A 51 -7.45 -5.15 51.57
CA PHE A 51 -6.76 -4.38 50.53
C PHE A 51 -7.73 -3.66 49.59
N SER A 52 -8.81 -4.32 49.18
CA SER A 52 -9.83 -3.73 48.31
C SER A 52 -10.52 -2.54 48.96
N GLU A 53 -10.86 -2.63 50.25
CA GLU A 53 -11.52 -1.55 51.00
C GLU A 53 -10.57 -0.37 51.25
N THR A 54 -9.29 -0.64 51.53
CA THR A 54 -8.26 0.40 51.67
C THR A 54 -8.07 1.17 50.36
N ILE A 55 -8.12 0.49 49.21
CA ILE A 55 -7.98 1.15 47.90
C ILE A 55 -9.27 1.86 47.50
N SER A 56 -10.43 1.25 47.71
CA SER A 56 -11.74 1.85 47.43
C SER A 56 -11.98 3.12 48.25
N THR A 57 -11.61 3.13 49.53
CA THR A 57 -11.74 4.33 50.38
C THR A 57 -10.86 5.50 49.94
N LEU A 58 -9.72 5.23 49.30
CA LEU A 58 -8.82 6.26 48.77
C LEU A 58 -9.22 6.74 47.36
N VAL A 59 -9.85 5.89 46.55
CA VAL A 59 -9.88 6.05 45.08
C VAL A 59 -11.27 5.83 44.45
N GLY A 60 -12.24 5.29 45.18
CA GLY A 60 -13.57 4.84 44.70
C GLY A 60 -13.61 3.34 44.38
N GLU A 61 -14.81 2.74 44.30
CA GLU A 61 -14.94 1.35 43.85
C GLU A 61 -14.57 1.23 42.36
N TYR A 62 -13.99 0.10 41.97
CA TYR A 62 -13.54 -0.14 40.58
C TYR A 62 -14.74 -0.12 39.63
N GLY A 63 -14.69 0.74 38.61
CA GLY A 63 -15.81 0.93 37.67
C GLY A 63 -17.06 1.64 38.23
N GLU A 64 -17.00 2.23 39.43
CA GLU A 64 -18.12 3.00 40.02
C GLU A 64 -18.41 4.30 39.25
N PHE A 65 -17.34 4.94 38.76
CA PHE A 65 -17.40 6.22 38.05
C PHE A 65 -16.79 6.11 36.66
N ASP A 66 -17.44 6.77 35.71
CA ASP A 66 -17.05 6.78 34.31
C ASP A 66 -16.39 8.11 33.91
N LEU A 67 -16.72 9.21 34.60
CA LEU A 67 -16.22 10.55 34.27
C LEU A 67 -15.76 11.30 35.51
N LEU A 68 -14.73 12.12 35.31
CA LEU A 68 -14.25 13.13 36.23
C LEU A 68 -14.37 14.50 35.57
N ILE A 69 -15.20 15.36 36.17
CA ILE A 69 -15.40 16.73 35.70
C ILE A 69 -14.75 17.67 36.71
N ASN A 70 -13.73 18.41 36.28
CA ASN A 70 -13.07 19.40 37.13
C ASN A 70 -13.72 20.77 36.94
N VAL A 71 -14.15 21.37 38.04
CA VAL A 71 -14.81 22.68 38.08
C VAL A 71 -14.04 23.60 39.02
N ARG A 72 -13.81 24.85 38.62
CA ARG A 72 -13.19 25.86 39.48
C ARG A 72 -13.97 26.03 40.78
N GLU A 73 -13.26 26.09 41.90
CA GLU A 73 -13.84 26.10 43.24
C GLU A 73 -14.84 27.26 43.43
N GLU A 74 -14.55 28.44 42.87
CA GLU A 74 -15.43 29.60 42.94
C GLU A 74 -16.77 29.43 42.19
N MET A 75 -16.84 28.49 41.25
CA MET A 75 -18.06 28.16 40.49
C MET A 75 -18.66 26.81 40.90
N LYS A 76 -18.20 26.20 41.99
CA LYS A 76 -18.57 24.83 42.40
C LYS A 76 -20.07 24.59 42.46
N GLU A 77 -20.82 25.43 43.18
CA GLU A 77 -22.27 25.25 43.39
C GLU A 77 -23.07 25.37 42.08
N ALA A 78 -22.69 26.35 41.24
CA ALA A 78 -23.31 26.55 39.92
C ALA A 78 -22.95 25.41 38.95
N GLY A 79 -21.69 24.97 38.96
CA GLY A 79 -21.20 23.85 38.17
C GLY A 79 -21.89 22.54 38.56
N ARG A 80 -21.98 22.24 39.86
CA ARG A 80 -22.68 21.05 40.38
C ARG A 80 -24.14 21.01 39.94
N THR A 81 -24.87 22.10 40.15
CA THR A 81 -26.29 22.20 39.77
C THR A 81 -26.48 21.96 38.27
N GLN A 82 -25.58 22.51 37.44
CA GLN A 82 -25.64 22.29 36.00
C GLN A 82 -25.27 20.85 35.61
N ILE A 83 -24.27 20.24 36.26
CA ILE A 83 -23.94 18.83 36.05
C ILE A 83 -25.14 17.94 36.39
N GLU A 84 -25.78 18.14 37.55
CA GLU A 84 -26.99 17.40 37.97
C GLU A 84 -28.12 17.53 36.95
N LYS A 85 -28.30 18.74 36.38
CA LYS A 85 -29.28 18.98 35.32
C LYS A 85 -28.92 18.25 34.02
N VAL A 86 -27.66 18.32 33.59
CA VAL A 86 -27.19 17.66 32.36
C VAL A 86 -27.32 16.14 32.48
N ILE A 87 -26.86 15.55 33.60
CA ILE A 87 -26.99 14.09 33.80
C ILE A 87 -28.45 13.67 33.92
N GLY A 88 -29.31 14.44 34.60
CA GLY A 88 -30.74 14.11 34.71
C GLY A 88 -31.50 14.15 33.38
N GLN A 89 -31.04 14.98 32.43
CA GLN A 89 -31.67 15.12 31.10
C GLN A 89 -31.10 14.15 30.07
N VAL A 90 -29.79 13.98 30.04
CA VAL A 90 -29.07 13.24 28.99
C VAL A 90 -28.79 11.79 29.41
N PHE A 91 -28.56 11.54 30.69
CA PHE A 91 -28.22 10.23 31.25
C PHE A 91 -29.12 9.86 32.46
N PRO A 92 -30.45 9.67 32.26
CA PRO A 92 -31.35 9.28 33.33
C PRO A 92 -30.82 8.10 34.17
N GLY A 93 -30.73 8.29 35.49
CA GLY A 93 -30.19 7.27 36.41
C GLY A 93 -28.68 7.35 36.67
N ALA A 94 -27.97 8.32 36.08
CA ALA A 94 -26.57 8.59 36.41
C ALA A 94 -26.40 9.09 37.85
N THR A 95 -25.26 8.73 38.45
CA THR A 95 -24.89 9.13 39.82
C THR A 95 -23.87 10.25 39.79
N LEU A 96 -23.93 11.14 40.79
CA LEU A 96 -22.96 12.22 40.98
C LEU A 96 -22.39 12.17 42.39
N LYS A 97 -21.07 12.23 42.50
CA LYS A 97 -20.36 12.33 43.78
C LYS A 97 -19.33 13.46 43.74
N GLU A 98 -19.37 14.32 44.74
CA GLU A 98 -18.37 15.38 44.92
C GLU A 98 -17.06 14.77 45.47
N GLY A 99 -15.97 15.03 44.77
CA GLY A 99 -14.61 14.62 45.11
C GLY A 99 -13.82 15.73 45.84
N PRO A 100 -12.53 15.48 46.12
CA PRO A 100 -11.69 16.47 46.78
C PRO A 100 -11.43 17.69 45.88
N THR A 101 -11.22 18.84 46.51
CA THR A 101 -10.75 20.05 45.82
C THR A 101 -9.22 20.07 45.83
N LEU A 102 -8.62 20.12 44.64
CA LEU A 102 -7.18 20.15 44.44
C LEU A 102 -6.82 21.41 43.66
N THR A 103 -5.91 22.23 44.21
CA THR A 103 -5.38 23.43 43.51
C THR A 103 -6.46 24.37 42.96
N GLY A 104 -7.57 24.56 43.70
CA GLY A 104 -8.70 25.40 43.27
C GLY A 104 -9.64 24.78 42.23
N LEU A 105 -9.51 23.47 41.97
CA LEU A 105 -10.44 22.68 41.15
C LEU A 105 -11.12 21.62 42.01
N THR A 106 -12.45 21.65 42.06
CA THR A 106 -13.27 20.59 42.65
C THR A 106 -13.56 19.54 41.60
N SER A 107 -13.22 18.29 41.91
CA SER A 107 -13.53 17.14 41.06
C SER A 107 -14.95 16.62 41.33
N PHE A 108 -15.73 16.40 40.28
CA PHE A 108 -17.02 15.73 40.34
C PHE A 108 -16.95 14.41 39.59
N PHE A 109 -17.28 13.31 40.28
CA PHE A 109 -17.31 11.98 39.72
C PHE A 109 -18.73 11.62 39.26
N VAL A 110 -18.86 11.17 38.01
CA VAL A 110 -20.15 10.79 37.41
C VAL A 110 -20.12 9.31 37.02
N GLY A 111 -21.07 8.54 37.52
CA GLY A 111 -21.30 7.15 37.12
C GLY A 111 -22.42 7.07 36.08
N LEU A 112 -22.17 6.40 34.96
CA LEU A 112 -23.13 6.28 33.86
C LEU A 112 -23.82 4.91 33.87
N PRO A 113 -25.14 4.86 33.62
CA PRO A 113 -25.85 3.61 33.39
C PRO A 113 -25.31 2.87 32.16
N ALA A 114 -25.36 1.54 32.17
CA ALA A 114 -24.81 0.69 31.11
C ALA A 114 -25.37 0.99 29.71
N GLU A 115 -26.64 1.41 29.61
CA GLU A 115 -27.29 1.76 28.33
C GLU A 115 -26.69 2.99 27.64
N TYR A 116 -26.05 3.89 28.38
CA TYR A 116 -25.39 5.08 27.83
C TYR A 116 -23.88 4.90 27.62
N LYS A 117 -23.32 3.72 27.94
CA LYS A 117 -21.92 3.38 27.68
C LYS A 117 -21.73 2.98 26.23
N THR A 118 -21.78 3.98 25.34
CA THR A 118 -21.65 3.80 23.88
C THR A 118 -20.58 4.71 23.30
N LYS A 119 -20.01 4.32 22.15
CA LYS A 119 -19.02 5.13 21.41
C LYS A 119 -19.49 6.57 21.21
N GLN A 120 -20.72 6.77 20.73
CA GLN A 120 -21.24 8.09 20.39
C GLN A 120 -21.40 9.00 21.63
N ALA A 121 -21.84 8.45 22.77
CA ALA A 121 -21.95 9.22 24.01
C ALA A 121 -20.58 9.68 24.52
N TYR A 122 -19.55 8.84 24.37
CA TYR A 122 -18.20 9.13 24.86
C TYR A 122 -17.47 10.15 23.97
N GLU A 123 -17.63 10.07 22.65
CA GLU A 123 -17.05 11.05 21.71
C GLU A 123 -17.70 12.44 21.82
N THR A 124 -18.92 12.53 22.36
CA THR A 124 -19.67 13.80 22.52
C THR A 124 -19.62 14.35 23.94
N MET A 125 -18.87 13.73 24.86
CA MET A 125 -18.88 14.08 26.28
C MET A 125 -18.45 15.52 26.56
N ASP A 126 -17.47 16.04 25.82
CA ASP A 126 -17.01 17.43 25.94
C ASP A 126 -18.10 18.44 25.52
N SER A 127 -18.88 18.10 24.49
CA SER A 127 -20.02 18.91 24.03
C SER A 127 -21.17 18.88 25.03
N ILE A 128 -21.53 17.70 25.52
CA ILE A 128 -22.65 17.50 26.47
C ILE A 128 -22.46 18.35 27.74
N PHE A 129 -21.26 18.34 28.30
CA PHE A 129 -20.93 19.12 29.50
C PHE A 129 -20.32 20.49 29.19
N GLY A 130 -20.33 20.93 27.93
CA GLY A 130 -19.79 22.22 27.50
C GLY A 130 -20.46 23.41 28.18
N SER A 131 -21.71 23.25 28.62
CA SER A 131 -22.51 24.28 29.31
C SER A 131 -22.20 24.43 30.81
N VAL A 132 -21.35 23.59 31.40
CA VAL A 132 -21.06 23.61 32.84
C VAL A 132 -20.21 24.84 33.21
N PRO A 133 -20.71 25.76 34.06
CA PRO A 133 -19.96 26.94 34.48
C PRO A 133 -18.70 26.57 35.25
N GLY A 134 -17.58 27.24 34.95
CA GLY A 134 -16.31 27.01 35.63
C GLY A 134 -15.63 25.67 35.31
N ARG A 135 -16.12 24.91 34.32
CA ARG A 135 -15.49 23.67 33.87
C ARG A 135 -14.07 23.93 33.37
N SER A 136 -13.11 23.23 33.94
CA SER A 136 -11.70 23.25 33.51
C SER A 136 -11.36 22.08 32.57
N GLY A 137 -12.09 20.97 32.66
CA GLY A 137 -11.86 19.79 31.82
C GLY A 137 -12.72 18.61 32.24
N ILE A 138 -12.78 17.61 31.35
CA ILE A 138 -13.43 16.32 31.58
C ILE A 138 -12.40 15.25 31.30
N SER A 139 -12.32 14.25 32.17
CA SER A 139 -11.51 13.06 31.96
C SER A 139 -12.41 11.84 32.02
N ILE A 140 -12.26 10.96 31.04
CA ILE A 140 -12.94 9.68 31.02
C ILE A 140 -12.13 8.74 31.92
N MET A 141 -12.81 8.03 32.81
CA MET A 141 -12.22 7.13 33.80
C MET A 141 -12.88 5.74 33.78
N THR A 142 -13.72 5.46 32.79
CA THR A 142 -14.39 4.16 32.63
C THR A 142 -13.39 3.02 32.61
N GLU A 143 -13.66 2.05 33.46
CA GLU A 143 -12.87 0.85 33.69
C GLU A 143 -13.73 -0.39 33.39
N PRO A 144 -13.17 -1.48 32.85
CA PRO A 144 -11.78 -1.68 32.41
C PRO A 144 -11.51 -1.07 31.03
N ARG A 145 -10.34 -0.48 30.84
CA ARG A 145 -9.94 0.13 29.57
C ARG A 145 -8.50 -0.20 29.16
N ILE A 146 -8.24 -0.05 27.87
CA ILE A 146 -6.90 0.01 27.28
C ILE A 146 -6.80 1.34 26.54
N THR A 147 -5.72 2.07 26.76
CA THR A 147 -5.46 3.32 26.03
C THR A 147 -4.35 3.07 25.01
N VAL A 148 -4.60 3.48 23.77
CA VAL A 148 -3.62 3.45 22.70
C VAL A 148 -3.21 4.87 22.36
N ARG A 149 -1.92 5.16 22.53
CA ARG A 149 -1.32 6.47 22.24
C ARG A 149 -0.54 6.45 20.93
N ALA A 150 -0.20 7.64 20.46
CA ALA A 150 0.61 7.86 19.26
C ALA A 150 0.00 7.27 17.96
N VAL A 151 -1.32 7.12 17.91
CA VAL A 151 -2.02 6.74 16.68
C VAL A 151 -2.12 7.97 15.77
N PRO A 152 -1.59 7.92 14.53
CA PRO A 152 -1.74 9.00 13.55
C PRO A 152 -3.19 9.42 13.38
N GLU A 153 -3.44 10.71 13.17
CA GLU A 153 -4.80 11.26 13.12
C GLU A 153 -5.66 10.60 12.05
N GLY A 154 -5.13 10.42 10.84
CA GLY A 154 -5.83 9.74 9.75
C GLY A 154 -6.00 8.23 9.94
N ALA A 155 -5.27 7.61 10.88
CA ALA A 155 -5.38 6.18 11.16
C ALA A 155 -6.38 5.86 12.29
N ARG A 156 -6.80 6.83 13.10
CA ARG A 156 -7.61 6.58 14.32
C ARG A 156 -8.91 5.85 14.02
N GLN A 157 -9.61 6.23 12.95
CA GLN A 157 -10.86 5.59 12.57
C GLN A 157 -10.67 4.11 12.21
N LEU A 158 -9.66 3.82 11.38
CA LEU A 158 -9.30 2.47 10.98
C LEU A 158 -8.95 1.62 12.21
N VAL A 159 -8.13 2.17 13.11
CA VAL A 159 -7.75 1.50 14.36
C VAL A 159 -8.98 1.20 15.22
N ILE A 160 -9.88 2.16 15.39
CA ILE A 160 -11.14 1.96 16.13
C ILE A 160 -11.96 0.84 15.50
N GLU A 161 -12.16 0.86 14.19
CA GLU A 161 -12.97 -0.14 13.48
C GLU A 161 -12.36 -1.55 13.58
N GLN A 162 -11.03 -1.68 13.46
CA GLN A 162 -10.35 -2.97 13.60
C GLN A 162 -10.38 -3.48 15.03
N ILE A 163 -10.15 -2.62 16.04
CA ILE A 163 -10.19 -3.01 17.44
C ILE A 163 -11.60 -3.43 17.86
N MET A 164 -12.65 -2.77 17.34
CA MET A 164 -14.04 -3.15 17.62
C MET A 164 -14.42 -4.56 17.15
N GLN A 165 -13.62 -5.19 16.28
CA GLN A 165 -13.82 -6.58 15.84
C GLN A 165 -13.22 -7.62 16.81
N ILE A 166 -12.40 -7.19 17.78
CA ILE A 166 -11.75 -8.08 18.74
C ILE A 166 -12.76 -8.53 19.80
N ASP A 167 -12.84 -9.84 20.05
CA ASP A 167 -13.71 -10.35 21.12
C ASP A 167 -13.23 -9.88 22.50
N GLY A 168 -14.18 -9.50 23.34
CA GLY A 168 -13.93 -8.86 24.63
C GLY A 168 -13.94 -7.32 24.61
N VAL A 169 -13.91 -6.69 23.44
CA VAL A 169 -14.09 -5.23 23.32
C VAL A 169 -15.60 -4.88 23.39
N LEU A 170 -15.93 -3.85 24.17
CA LEU A 170 -17.28 -3.29 24.24
C LEU A 170 -17.45 -2.21 23.17
N PHE A 171 -16.56 -1.21 23.15
CA PHE A 171 -16.41 -0.21 22.10
C PHE A 171 -15.05 0.46 22.19
N ALA A 172 -14.58 1.04 21.09
CA ALA A 172 -13.42 1.91 21.04
C ALA A 172 -13.82 3.28 20.49
N PHE A 173 -13.18 4.34 20.97
CA PHE A 173 -13.55 5.71 20.63
C PHE A 173 -12.35 6.65 20.63
N ARG A 174 -12.51 7.81 19.99
CA ARG A 174 -11.49 8.87 19.96
C ARG A 174 -11.46 9.60 21.29
N ASP A 175 -10.31 9.59 21.95
CA ASP A 175 -10.08 10.27 23.23
C ASP A 175 -8.90 11.23 23.09
N GLY A 176 -9.20 12.45 22.59
CA GLY A 176 -8.19 13.44 22.24
C GLY A 176 -7.18 12.91 21.21
N GLY A 177 -5.90 12.87 21.59
CA GLY A 177 -4.80 12.34 20.77
C GLY A 177 -4.60 10.82 20.86
N SER A 178 -5.47 10.11 21.59
CA SER A 178 -5.43 8.67 21.81
C SER A 178 -6.71 7.97 21.35
N VAL A 179 -6.64 6.65 21.24
CA VAL A 179 -7.80 5.78 21.08
C VAL A 179 -7.99 5.02 22.39
N THR A 180 -9.14 5.21 23.04
CA THR A 180 -9.48 4.49 24.28
C THR A 180 -10.42 3.35 23.94
N VAL A 181 -10.12 2.17 24.47
CA VAL A 181 -10.83 0.91 24.22
C VAL A 181 -11.44 0.45 25.54
N ILE A 182 -12.78 0.35 25.59
CA ILE A 182 -13.48 -0.17 26.76
C ILE A 182 -13.66 -1.68 26.59
N ILE A 183 -13.31 -2.44 27.62
CA ILE A 183 -13.33 -3.90 27.63
C ILE A 183 -14.54 -4.37 28.44
N LYS A 184 -15.11 -5.51 28.08
CA LYS A 184 -16.25 -6.09 28.82
C LYS A 184 -15.91 -6.52 30.25
N SER A 185 -14.67 -6.93 30.52
CA SER A 185 -14.22 -7.45 31.81
C SER A 185 -12.69 -7.37 31.99
N LEU A 186 -12.22 -7.36 33.24
CA LEU A 186 -10.79 -7.29 33.55
C LEU A 186 -10.04 -8.57 33.11
N GLU A 187 -10.69 -9.72 33.17
CA GLU A 187 -10.12 -11.02 32.77
C GLU A 187 -9.80 -11.08 31.27
N GLN A 188 -10.55 -10.35 30.45
CA GLN A 188 -10.33 -10.27 29.00
C GLN A 188 -9.25 -9.25 28.61
N SER A 189 -8.81 -8.40 29.54
CA SER A 189 -7.82 -7.34 29.27
C SER A 189 -6.54 -7.89 28.65
N SER A 190 -5.96 -8.97 29.20
CA SER A 190 -4.73 -9.56 28.67
C SER A 190 -4.90 -10.15 27.26
N TYR A 191 -6.06 -10.73 26.96
CA TYR A 191 -6.37 -11.25 25.63
C TYR A 191 -6.54 -10.12 24.61
N VAL A 192 -7.35 -9.10 24.95
CA VAL A 192 -7.58 -7.94 24.10
C VAL A 192 -6.27 -7.21 23.84
N ASN A 193 -5.44 -7.01 24.86
CA ASN A 193 -4.12 -6.39 24.72
C ASN A 193 -3.25 -7.14 23.69
N ALA A 194 -3.13 -8.46 23.81
CA ALA A 194 -2.35 -9.29 22.87
C ALA A 194 -2.88 -9.24 21.43
N GLU A 195 -4.21 -9.22 21.23
CA GLU A 195 -4.78 -9.08 19.88
C GLU A 195 -4.59 -7.67 19.31
N ILE A 196 -4.61 -6.61 20.14
CA ILE A 196 -4.26 -5.23 19.69
C ILE A 196 -2.77 -5.16 19.31
N GLU A 197 -1.86 -5.74 20.10
CA GLU A 197 -0.42 -5.79 19.77
C GLU A 197 -0.19 -6.52 18.44
N LYS A 198 -0.87 -7.65 18.24
CA LYS A 198 -0.82 -8.43 17.00
C LYS A 198 -1.43 -7.70 15.81
N LEU A 199 -2.47 -6.89 16.02
CA LEU A 199 -3.01 -6.02 15.00
C LEU A 199 -1.96 -4.99 14.58
N PHE A 200 -1.32 -4.34 15.54
CA PHE A 200 -0.36 -3.28 15.27
C PHE A 200 0.93 -3.82 14.65
N ALA A 201 1.36 -5.04 15.01
CA ALA A 201 2.51 -5.68 14.39
C ALA A 201 2.35 -5.94 12.87
N GLN A 202 1.12 -5.89 12.34
CA GLN A 202 0.86 -6.04 10.90
C GLN A 202 1.14 -4.77 10.11
N TYR A 203 1.24 -3.63 10.79
CA TYR A 203 1.33 -2.31 10.17
C TYR A 203 2.51 -1.50 10.72
N HIS A 204 3.08 -0.64 9.90
CA HIS A 204 4.03 0.38 10.35
C HIS A 204 3.72 1.70 9.65
N ILE A 205 4.11 2.79 10.30
CA ILE A 205 4.05 4.13 9.76
C ILE A 205 5.39 4.46 9.14
N ILE A 206 5.36 5.03 7.94
CA ILE A 206 6.51 5.60 7.26
C ILE A 206 6.36 7.11 7.36
N ASP A 207 7.20 7.72 8.20
CA ASP A 207 7.28 9.15 8.40
C ASP A 207 8.20 9.77 7.36
N ILE A 208 7.69 10.76 6.63
CA ILE A 208 8.40 11.50 5.59
C ILE A 208 8.60 12.93 6.11
N ALA A 209 9.84 13.27 6.40
CA ALA A 209 10.22 14.57 6.91
C ALA A 209 11.00 15.37 5.86
N PHE A 210 10.48 16.55 5.55
CA PHE A 210 11.10 17.52 4.66
C PHE A 210 12.02 18.45 5.46
N PRO A 211 13.18 18.84 4.90
CA PRO A 211 13.99 19.89 5.50
C PRO A 211 13.26 21.24 5.43
N VAL A 212 13.59 22.13 6.35
CA VAL A 212 13.00 23.47 6.43
C VAL A 212 13.16 24.20 5.10
N GLY A 213 12.06 24.71 4.54
CA GLY A 213 12.04 25.40 3.25
C GLY A 213 11.87 24.49 2.03
N SER A 214 11.77 23.16 2.20
CA SER A 214 11.42 22.20 1.14
C SER A 214 10.09 21.49 1.41
N GLU A 215 9.25 22.11 2.25
CA GLU A 215 7.92 21.57 2.57
C GLU A 215 7.00 21.66 1.34
N PRO A 216 6.14 20.65 1.13
CA PRO A 216 5.17 20.70 0.06
C PRO A 216 4.12 21.79 0.32
N GLU A 217 3.78 22.57 -0.70
CA GLU A 217 2.70 23.56 -0.62
C GLU A 217 1.37 22.93 -0.19
N ASN A 218 1.09 21.71 -0.67
CA ASN A 218 -0.08 20.92 -0.26
C ASN A 218 0.34 19.54 0.26
N ALA A 219 0.68 19.49 1.55
CA ALA A 219 1.02 18.25 2.24
C ALA A 219 -0.09 17.18 2.17
N ILE A 220 -1.36 17.58 2.28
CA ILE A 220 -2.50 16.66 2.30
C ILE A 220 -2.57 15.89 0.98
N ARG A 221 -2.57 16.61 -0.14
CA ARG A 221 -2.65 16.02 -1.48
C ARG A 221 -1.40 15.23 -1.84
N LEU A 222 -0.21 15.71 -1.45
CA LEU A 222 1.02 14.96 -1.67
C LEU A 222 1.01 13.64 -0.91
N GLY A 223 0.54 13.61 0.34
CA GLY A 223 0.39 12.38 1.12
C GLY A 223 -0.49 11.34 0.42
N GLU A 224 -1.63 11.77 -0.14
CA GLU A 224 -2.52 10.90 -0.91
C GLU A 224 -1.87 10.38 -2.20
N GLN A 225 -1.19 11.25 -2.96
CA GLN A 225 -0.44 10.86 -4.16
C GLN A 225 0.66 9.85 -3.86
N LEU A 226 1.39 10.03 -2.75
CA LEU A 226 2.41 9.10 -2.30
C LEU A 226 1.78 7.76 -1.90
N ALA A 227 0.68 7.76 -1.15
CA ALA A 227 -0.02 6.53 -0.79
C ALA A 227 -0.49 5.76 -2.04
N ASP A 228 -1.02 6.44 -3.04
CA ASP A 228 -1.47 5.84 -4.29
C ASP A 228 -0.31 5.28 -5.12
N ALA A 229 0.80 6.04 -5.23
CA ALA A 229 2.00 5.59 -5.93
C ALA A 229 2.61 4.34 -5.27
N VAL A 230 2.69 4.32 -3.94
CA VAL A 230 3.15 3.14 -3.20
C VAL A 230 2.19 1.97 -3.39
N ARG A 231 0.88 2.19 -3.38
CA ARG A 231 -0.12 1.12 -3.58
C ARG A 231 -0.07 0.54 -5.00
N ALA A 232 0.32 1.33 -6.00
CA ALA A 232 0.49 0.88 -7.38
C ALA A 232 1.64 -0.15 -7.54
N GLU A 233 2.61 -0.16 -6.61
CA GLU A 233 3.64 -1.18 -6.57
C GLU A 233 3.06 -2.53 -6.11
N LYS A 234 3.13 -3.55 -6.97
CA LYS A 234 2.52 -4.87 -6.72
C LYS A 234 2.96 -5.53 -5.41
N ALA A 235 4.17 -5.24 -4.94
CA ALA A 235 4.71 -5.80 -3.71
C ALA A 235 4.26 -5.04 -2.43
N ALA A 236 3.74 -3.83 -2.55
CA ALA A 236 3.30 -3.03 -1.40
C ALA A 236 1.97 -3.52 -0.81
N GLY A 237 1.00 -3.79 -1.67
CA GLY A 237 -0.32 -4.35 -1.34
C GLY A 237 -1.27 -3.45 -0.52
N TYR A 238 -0.76 -2.62 0.39
CA TYR A 238 -1.54 -1.64 1.16
C TYR A 238 -0.67 -0.46 1.57
N ALA A 239 -1.16 0.75 1.26
CA ALA A 239 -0.60 2.02 1.66
C ALA A 239 -1.72 3.08 1.74
N GLU A 240 -1.77 3.83 2.83
CA GLU A 240 -2.72 4.95 3.02
C GLU A 240 -2.04 6.15 3.67
N SER A 241 -2.44 7.36 3.28
CA SER A 241 -2.01 8.59 3.95
C SER A 241 -2.77 8.71 5.27
N VAL A 242 -2.04 8.84 6.37
CA VAL A 242 -2.59 8.96 7.73
C VAL A 242 -2.13 10.21 8.46
N SER A 243 -1.45 11.13 7.76
CA SER A 243 -1.00 12.43 8.28
C SER A 243 -2.17 13.27 8.82
N VAL A 244 -3.31 13.23 8.13
CA VAL A 244 -4.55 13.92 8.49
C VAL A 244 -5.75 13.02 8.23
N ASP A 245 -6.87 13.25 8.92
CA ASP A 245 -8.13 12.55 8.65
C ASP A 245 -8.87 13.17 7.45
N SER A 246 -8.25 13.17 6.26
CA SER A 246 -8.81 13.83 5.06
C SER A 246 -10.13 13.20 4.59
N LYS A 247 -10.35 11.91 4.89
CA LYS A 247 -11.56 11.17 4.47
C LYS A 247 -12.79 11.51 5.30
N ASN A 248 -12.63 11.79 6.59
CA ASN A 248 -13.76 12.04 7.49
C ASN A 248 -13.85 13.51 7.96
N ASN A 249 -12.83 14.33 7.69
CA ASN A 249 -12.82 15.75 8.06
C ASN A 249 -13.00 16.63 6.81
N GLU A 250 -14.25 17.02 6.54
CA GLU A 250 -14.63 17.88 5.41
C GLU A 250 -13.84 19.20 5.38
N MET A 251 -13.50 19.75 6.54
CA MET A 251 -12.75 21.01 6.65
C MET A 251 -11.31 20.85 6.15
N VAL A 252 -10.67 19.71 6.43
CA VAL A 252 -9.32 19.37 5.93
C VAL A 252 -9.34 19.22 4.41
N TYR A 253 -10.36 18.53 3.88
CA TYR A 253 -10.53 18.36 2.43
C TYR A 253 -10.80 19.70 1.71
N LEU A 254 -11.66 20.55 2.29
CA LEU A 254 -11.92 21.90 1.79
C LEU A 254 -10.62 22.72 1.76
N THR A 255 -9.82 22.66 2.81
CA THR A 255 -8.52 23.37 2.89
C THR A 255 -7.53 22.86 1.86
N SER A 256 -7.42 21.55 1.65
CA SER A 256 -6.63 20.99 0.54
C SER A 256 -7.10 21.54 -0.82
N THR A 257 -8.42 21.60 -1.04
CA THR A 257 -9.00 22.14 -2.28
C THR A 257 -8.72 23.63 -2.45
N MET A 258 -8.79 24.40 -1.37
CA MET A 258 -8.46 25.83 -1.37
C MET A 258 -6.97 26.09 -1.67
N ILE A 259 -6.07 25.27 -1.12
CA ILE A 259 -4.62 25.35 -1.43
C ILE A 259 -4.39 25.07 -2.92
N GLU A 260 -5.07 24.07 -3.49
CA GLU A 260 -4.96 23.77 -4.92
C GLU A 260 -5.54 24.88 -5.80
N LEU A 261 -6.68 25.46 -5.40
CA LEU A 261 -7.25 26.60 -6.10
C LEU A 261 -6.31 27.81 -6.03
N LYS A 262 -5.70 28.07 -4.88
CA LYS A 262 -4.67 29.11 -4.72
C LYS A 262 -3.50 28.85 -5.67
N ARG A 263 -2.99 27.61 -5.70
CA ARG A 263 -1.87 27.23 -6.58
C ARG A 263 -2.23 27.41 -8.05
N PHE A 264 -3.44 26.99 -8.45
CA PHE A 264 -3.97 27.21 -9.80
C PHE A 264 -4.04 28.71 -10.13
N LEU A 265 -4.68 29.52 -9.30
CA LEU A 265 -4.79 30.97 -9.49
C LEU A 265 -3.41 31.64 -9.57
N THR A 266 -2.48 31.23 -8.72
CA THR A 266 -1.08 31.73 -8.71
C THR A 266 -0.34 31.35 -9.99
N ALA A 267 -0.59 30.16 -10.55
CA ALA A 267 0.02 29.74 -11.81
C ALA A 267 -0.46 30.58 -13.01
N PHE A 268 -1.67 31.12 -12.94
CA PHE A 268 -2.25 31.92 -14.01
C PHE A 268 -2.08 33.43 -13.83
N ILE A 269 -1.63 33.93 -12.68
CA ILE A 269 -1.40 35.36 -12.47
C ILE A 269 -0.27 35.88 -13.38
N THR A 270 -0.33 37.16 -13.78
CA THR A 270 0.75 37.77 -14.55
C THR A 270 2.01 37.91 -13.69
N LYS A 271 3.11 37.31 -14.16
CA LYS A 271 4.41 37.34 -13.50
C LYS A 271 5.25 38.49 -14.03
N ALA A 272 5.95 39.18 -13.14
CA ALA A 272 6.87 40.26 -13.46
C ALA A 272 8.29 39.85 -13.07
N ALA A 273 9.23 39.88 -14.01
CA ALA A 273 10.65 39.78 -13.71
C ALA A 273 11.22 41.20 -13.57
N LEU A 274 11.68 41.52 -12.38
CA LEU A 274 12.14 42.83 -11.96
C LEU A 274 13.67 42.89 -12.04
N THR A 275 14.17 43.95 -12.68
CA THR A 275 15.59 44.30 -12.72
C THR A 275 15.79 45.60 -11.96
N PRO A 276 16.28 45.54 -10.70
CA PRO A 276 16.49 46.74 -9.88
C PRO A 276 17.55 47.67 -10.48
N ALA A 277 17.40 48.97 -10.22
CA ALA A 277 18.40 49.98 -10.60
C ALA A 277 19.67 49.84 -9.74
N ALA A 278 20.80 50.31 -10.26
CA ALA A 278 22.09 50.19 -9.59
C ALA A 278 22.06 50.83 -8.18
N GLY A 279 22.36 50.01 -7.15
CA GLY A 279 22.37 50.45 -5.75
C GLY A 279 21.02 50.34 -5.02
N VAL A 280 19.94 49.97 -5.70
CA VAL A 280 18.63 49.74 -5.09
C VAL A 280 18.49 48.27 -4.70
N ARG A 281 18.03 48.00 -3.48
CA ARG A 281 17.68 46.65 -3.01
C ARG A 281 16.17 46.58 -2.81
N VAL A 282 15.59 45.49 -3.30
CA VAL A 282 14.17 45.17 -3.14
C VAL A 282 14.05 43.97 -2.20
N THR A 283 12.96 43.91 -1.45
CA THR A 283 12.65 42.84 -0.51
C THR A 283 11.32 42.19 -0.87
N ALA A 284 11.16 40.91 -0.50
CA ALA A 284 9.89 40.21 -0.69
C ALA A 284 8.78 40.93 0.09
N GLY A 285 7.67 41.20 -0.57
CA GLY A 285 6.55 41.97 -0.04
C GLY A 285 6.52 43.44 -0.47
N ASP A 286 7.61 43.99 -1.01
CA ASP A 286 7.62 45.36 -1.55
C ASP A 286 6.64 45.49 -2.72
N VAL A 287 5.99 46.65 -2.83
CA VAL A 287 5.08 46.96 -3.92
C VAL A 287 5.71 48.00 -4.82
N ILE A 288 5.73 47.72 -6.12
CA ILE A 288 6.28 48.60 -7.15
C ILE A 288 5.15 48.98 -8.10
N VAL A 289 4.99 50.27 -8.34
CA VAL A 289 4.02 50.80 -9.30
C VAL A 289 4.70 51.07 -10.64
N PHE A 290 4.02 50.70 -11.71
CA PHE A 290 4.39 50.99 -13.08
C PHE A 290 3.25 51.75 -13.78
N GLN A 291 3.61 52.48 -14.83
CA GLN A 291 2.63 53.13 -15.69
C GLN A 291 1.79 52.07 -16.39
N GLY A 292 0.49 52.04 -16.10
CA GLY A 292 -0.50 51.25 -16.84
C GLY A 292 -1.23 52.10 -17.87
N THR A 293 -2.56 52.01 -17.85
CA THR A 293 -3.47 52.82 -18.66
C THR A 293 -3.92 54.11 -17.96
N ALA A 294 -3.36 54.40 -16.79
CA ALA A 294 -3.61 55.62 -16.02
C ALA A 294 -3.31 56.89 -16.82
N ALA A 295 -4.09 57.95 -16.60
CA ALA A 295 -3.98 59.20 -17.35
C ALA A 295 -2.67 59.95 -17.06
N ASN A 296 -2.14 59.82 -15.83
CA ASN A 296 -0.91 60.46 -15.40
C ASN A 296 0.18 59.44 -15.08
N ALA A 297 1.42 59.81 -15.38
CA ALA A 297 2.60 59.03 -15.00
C ALA A 297 2.73 58.90 -13.46
N PRO A 298 3.11 57.72 -12.93
CA PRO A 298 3.52 57.57 -11.54
C PRO A 298 4.55 58.64 -11.19
N SER A 299 4.22 59.51 -10.23
CA SER A 299 5.10 60.60 -9.81
C SER A 299 5.33 60.55 -8.30
N PRO A 300 6.57 60.75 -7.81
CA PRO A 300 6.88 60.71 -6.39
C PRO A 300 6.01 61.68 -5.57
N GLY A 301 5.48 61.21 -4.45
CA GLY A 301 4.62 62.00 -3.54
C GLY A 301 3.12 61.95 -3.85
N THR A 302 2.70 61.26 -4.91
CA THR A 302 1.28 61.03 -5.23
C THR A 302 0.84 59.60 -4.89
N ALA A 303 -0.46 59.34 -4.82
CA ALA A 303 -0.98 57.98 -4.60
C ALA A 303 -1.11 57.21 -5.93
N PRO A 304 -0.92 55.88 -5.95
CA PRO A 304 -1.16 55.06 -7.13
C PRO A 304 -2.62 55.16 -7.61
N GLU A 305 -2.83 55.55 -8.87
CA GLU A 305 -4.14 55.47 -9.53
C GLU A 305 -4.60 54.01 -9.77
N PRO A 306 -5.92 53.73 -9.85
CA PRO A 306 -6.46 52.38 -10.10
C PRO A 306 -5.93 51.71 -11.38
N ASP A 307 -5.70 52.51 -12.42
CA ASP A 307 -5.25 52.05 -13.74
C ASP A 307 -3.72 51.94 -13.85
N ASN A 308 -2.99 52.17 -12.75
CA ASN A 308 -1.57 51.84 -12.66
C ASN A 308 -1.38 50.34 -12.41
N VAL A 309 -0.23 49.83 -12.85
CA VAL A 309 0.13 48.43 -12.65
C VAL A 309 0.92 48.32 -11.35
N LEU A 310 0.36 47.65 -10.34
CA LEU A 310 1.02 47.36 -9.08
C LEU A 310 1.54 45.94 -9.10
N VAL A 311 2.82 45.78 -8.81
CA VAL A 311 3.52 44.50 -8.70
C VAL A 311 3.99 44.32 -7.29
N GLN A 312 3.63 43.20 -6.67
CA GLN A 312 4.18 42.79 -5.39
C GLN A 312 5.36 41.85 -5.60
N VAL A 313 6.50 42.14 -5.00
CA VAL A 313 7.70 41.29 -5.04
C VAL A 313 7.44 40.01 -4.27
N THR A 314 7.63 38.86 -4.91
CA THR A 314 7.41 37.54 -4.31
C THR A 314 8.70 36.87 -3.88
N ALA A 315 9.77 37.01 -4.65
CA ALA A 315 11.08 36.43 -4.35
C ALA A 315 12.21 37.29 -4.91
N VAL A 316 13.37 37.27 -4.24
CA VAL A 316 14.60 37.91 -4.71
C VAL A 316 15.60 36.80 -5.03
N LYS A 317 16.18 36.83 -6.23
CA LYS A 317 17.15 35.85 -6.71
C LYS A 317 18.56 36.24 -6.28
N ASP A 318 19.46 35.24 -6.25
CA ASP A 318 20.86 35.42 -5.85
C ASP A 318 21.64 36.39 -6.76
N ASP A 319 21.17 36.58 -8.00
CA ASP A 319 21.75 37.51 -8.98
C ASP A 319 21.31 38.98 -8.77
N GLY A 320 20.46 39.24 -7.76
CA GLY A 320 19.92 40.57 -7.46
C GLY A 320 18.69 40.96 -8.27
N SER A 321 18.22 40.12 -9.19
CA SER A 321 16.90 40.27 -9.81
C SER A 321 15.79 39.82 -8.86
N ALA A 322 14.55 40.22 -9.12
CA ALA A 322 13.42 39.81 -8.30
C ALA A 322 12.26 39.32 -9.16
N ASP A 323 11.49 38.37 -8.65
CA ASP A 323 10.22 37.97 -9.23
C ASP A 323 9.09 38.68 -8.48
N GLY A 324 8.05 39.07 -9.21
CA GLY A 324 6.86 39.70 -8.67
C GLY A 324 5.60 39.19 -9.36
N MET A 325 4.47 39.48 -8.71
CA MET A 325 3.14 39.17 -9.22
C MET A 325 2.34 40.45 -9.33
N VAL A 326 1.61 40.61 -10.43
CA VAL A 326 0.72 41.75 -10.63
C VAL A 326 -0.46 41.61 -9.69
N ILE A 327 -0.68 42.61 -8.85
CA ILE A 327 -1.80 42.67 -7.90
C ILE A 327 -2.87 43.67 -8.34
N GLN A 328 -2.53 44.58 -9.27
CA GLN A 328 -3.44 45.54 -9.86
C GLN A 328 -2.95 46.02 -11.23
N GLY A 329 -3.87 46.40 -12.11
CA GLY A 329 -3.64 46.97 -13.43
C GLY A 329 -3.37 45.91 -14.51
N ASN A 330 -3.52 46.31 -15.77
CA ASN A 330 -3.22 45.45 -16.92
C ASN A 330 -1.84 45.78 -17.51
N PRO A 331 -0.83 44.90 -17.37
CA PRO A 331 0.51 45.15 -17.89
C PRO A 331 0.63 45.00 -19.41
N MET A 332 -0.39 44.45 -20.08
CA MET A 332 -0.32 44.17 -21.53
C MET A 332 -0.39 45.43 -22.39
N GLU A 333 -0.85 46.54 -21.83
CA GLU A 333 -1.00 47.83 -22.53
C GLU A 333 0.07 48.85 -22.12
N MET A 334 1.11 48.39 -21.42
CA MET A 334 2.17 49.26 -20.92
C MET A 334 3.12 49.73 -22.02
N SER A 335 3.45 51.02 -21.99
CA SER A 335 4.47 51.63 -22.85
C SER A 335 5.77 51.95 -22.11
N ASN A 336 5.71 52.12 -20.78
CA ASN A 336 6.86 52.43 -19.93
C ASN A 336 7.08 51.32 -18.90
N THR A 337 8.30 50.78 -18.84
CA THR A 337 8.69 49.70 -17.94
C THR A 337 9.37 50.18 -16.67
N GLN A 338 9.49 51.49 -16.45
CA GLN A 338 10.06 52.06 -15.23
C GLN A 338 9.08 51.93 -14.05
N GLY A 339 9.59 51.37 -12.95
CA GLY A 339 8.84 51.12 -11.72
C GLY A 339 9.32 51.97 -10.55
N TYR A 340 8.38 52.44 -9.74
CA TYR A 340 8.61 53.26 -8.54
C TYR A 340 8.15 52.51 -7.29
N ALA A 341 8.82 52.69 -6.16
CA ALA A 341 8.41 52.06 -4.90
C ALA A 341 7.06 52.62 -4.44
N VAL A 342 6.24 51.80 -3.79
CA VAL A 342 5.02 52.25 -3.10
C VAL A 342 5.20 52.02 -1.60
N ILE A 343 5.24 53.11 -0.83
CA ILE A 343 5.42 53.09 0.63
C ILE A 343 4.24 53.85 1.24
N ASN A 344 3.49 53.21 2.15
CA ASN A 344 2.31 53.80 2.79
C ASN A 344 1.32 54.42 1.77
N ASN A 345 1.04 53.68 0.69
CA ASN A 345 0.16 54.12 -0.41
C ASN A 345 0.62 55.41 -1.13
N THR A 346 1.90 55.75 -1.04
CA THR A 346 2.51 56.89 -1.72
C THR A 346 3.64 56.41 -2.62
N ILE A 347 3.70 56.95 -3.84
CA ILE A 347 4.74 56.65 -4.82
C ILE A 347 6.05 57.29 -4.36
N GLY A 348 7.11 56.49 -4.30
CA GLY A 348 8.45 56.87 -3.88
C GLY A 348 9.44 56.92 -5.04
N GLU A 349 10.70 56.61 -4.74
CA GLU A 349 11.82 56.66 -5.69
C GLU A 349 11.72 55.58 -6.77
N LEU A 350 12.44 55.82 -7.88
CA LEU A 350 12.59 54.85 -8.96
C LEU A 350 13.35 53.61 -8.47
N VAL A 351 12.75 52.43 -8.65
CA VAL A 351 13.29 51.15 -8.17
C VAL A 351 13.99 50.36 -9.26
N GLY A 352 13.48 50.40 -10.50
CA GLY A 352 14.04 49.59 -11.60
C GLY A 352 13.09 49.43 -12.78
N THR A 353 13.30 48.37 -13.55
CA THR A 353 12.44 48.01 -14.69
C THR A 353 11.85 46.61 -14.55
N ALA A 354 10.74 46.34 -15.24
CA ALA A 354 10.10 45.03 -15.25
C ALA A 354 9.81 44.52 -16.66
N SER A 355 9.89 43.21 -16.84
CA SER A 355 9.28 42.50 -17.97
C SER A 355 8.13 41.63 -17.48
N PHE A 356 7.02 41.62 -18.20
CA PHE A 356 5.80 40.94 -17.79
C PHE A 356 5.53 39.71 -18.66
N HIS A 357 5.13 38.62 -18.04
CA HIS A 357 4.68 37.41 -18.70
C HIS A 357 3.29 37.06 -18.19
N ASN A 358 2.29 37.14 -19.07
CA ASN A 358 0.90 36.79 -18.77
C ASN A 358 0.61 35.36 -19.28
N PRO A 359 0.51 34.37 -18.39
CA PRO A 359 0.25 32.98 -18.79
C PRO A 359 -1.13 32.79 -19.44
N ARG A 360 -2.13 33.61 -19.06
CA ARG A 360 -3.50 33.55 -19.60
C ARG A 360 -3.52 34.02 -21.06
N ALA A 361 -2.81 35.10 -21.36
CA ALA A 361 -2.66 35.59 -22.73
C ALA A 361 -1.89 34.59 -23.60
N ALA A 362 -0.81 34.00 -23.08
CA ALA A 362 -0.06 32.96 -23.78
C ALA A 362 -0.93 31.72 -24.10
N LEU A 363 -1.74 31.26 -23.14
CA LEU A 363 -2.70 30.18 -23.36
C LEU A 363 -3.79 30.56 -24.37
N GLY A 364 -4.34 31.77 -24.27
CA GLY A 364 -5.33 32.28 -25.22
C GLY A 364 -4.79 32.31 -26.65
N ASN A 365 -3.58 32.81 -26.84
CA ASN A 365 -2.88 32.82 -28.13
C ASN A 365 -2.63 31.40 -28.66
N ALA A 366 -2.13 30.49 -27.80
CA ALA A 366 -1.90 29.10 -28.19
C ALA A 366 -3.19 28.38 -28.62
N LEU A 367 -4.30 28.62 -27.92
CA LEU A 367 -5.62 28.07 -28.28
C LEU A 367 -6.14 28.67 -29.59
N HIS A 368 -5.92 29.97 -29.81
CA HIS A 368 -6.29 30.63 -31.07
C HIS A 368 -5.48 30.10 -32.27
N GLU A 369 -4.16 29.97 -32.12
CA GLU A 369 -3.30 29.37 -33.14
C GLU A 369 -3.70 27.92 -33.42
N THR A 370 -3.98 27.14 -32.36
CA THR A 370 -4.46 25.76 -32.50
C THR A 370 -5.79 25.69 -33.26
N ALA A 371 -6.73 26.60 -32.99
CA ALA A 371 -7.98 26.68 -33.74
C ALA A 371 -7.73 26.98 -35.22
N GLY A 372 -6.82 27.91 -35.54
CA GLY A 372 -6.43 28.22 -36.90
C GLY A 372 -5.83 27.01 -37.65
N VAL A 373 -5.05 26.18 -36.96
CA VAL A 373 -4.53 24.92 -37.54
C VAL A 373 -5.67 23.92 -37.78
N VAL A 374 -6.61 23.78 -36.83
CA VAL A 374 -7.76 22.88 -36.96
C VAL A 374 -8.67 23.27 -38.13
N GLU A 375 -8.86 24.56 -38.39
CA GLU A 375 -9.61 25.07 -39.54
C GLU A 375 -8.96 24.69 -40.89
N GLN A 376 -7.63 24.51 -40.92
CA GLN A 376 -6.90 24.14 -42.15
C GLN A 376 -6.94 22.65 -42.46
N ILE A 377 -7.30 21.79 -41.49
CA ILE A 377 -7.31 20.32 -41.65
C ILE A 377 -8.16 19.86 -42.86
N PRO A 378 -9.40 20.34 -43.08
CA PRO A 378 -10.19 19.95 -44.25
C PRO A 378 -9.53 20.32 -45.58
N GLY A 379 -8.87 21.48 -45.66
CA GLY A 379 -8.11 21.92 -46.83
C GLY A 379 -6.92 21.01 -47.13
N ILE A 380 -6.13 20.69 -46.10
CA ILE A 380 -5.00 19.74 -46.20
C ILE A 380 -5.51 18.35 -46.62
N ALA A 381 -6.64 17.90 -46.08
CA ALA A 381 -7.24 16.63 -46.44
C ALA A 381 -7.70 16.61 -47.90
N GLN A 382 -8.32 17.70 -48.38
CA GLN A 382 -8.74 17.84 -49.77
C GLN A 382 -7.54 17.83 -50.74
N ASP A 383 -6.47 18.54 -50.40
CA ASP A 383 -5.24 18.57 -51.20
C ASP A 383 -4.57 17.19 -51.27
N ALA A 384 -4.54 16.47 -50.15
CA ALA A 384 -4.03 15.10 -50.10
C ALA A 384 -4.88 14.12 -50.93
N GLN A 385 -6.21 14.28 -50.94
CA GLN A 385 -7.10 13.49 -51.81
C GLN A 385 -6.87 13.80 -53.29
N ASN A 386 -6.72 15.08 -53.65
CA ASN A 386 -6.41 15.50 -55.01
C ASN A 386 -5.08 14.89 -55.49
N MET A 387 -4.05 14.90 -54.65
CA MET A 387 -2.75 14.30 -54.94
C MET A 387 -2.84 12.77 -55.10
N THR A 388 -3.60 12.10 -54.24
CA THR A 388 -3.87 10.66 -54.31
C THR A 388 -4.58 10.29 -55.63
N SER A 389 -5.51 11.12 -56.08
CA SER A 389 -6.18 10.96 -57.39
C SER A 389 -5.21 11.09 -58.57
N ILE A 390 -4.30 12.07 -58.52
CA ILE A 390 -3.25 12.26 -59.53
C ILE A 390 -2.29 11.06 -59.56
N ALA A 391 -1.89 10.56 -58.38
CA ALA A 391 -1.04 9.38 -58.27
C ALA A 391 -1.72 8.13 -58.87
N ASN A 392 -3.01 7.91 -58.57
CA ASN A 392 -3.78 6.82 -59.16
C ASN A 392 -3.85 6.91 -60.70
N LYS A 393 -4.10 8.10 -61.26
CA LYS A 393 -4.06 8.31 -62.72
C LYS A 393 -2.70 8.00 -63.33
N THR A 394 -1.62 8.34 -62.62
CA THR A 394 -0.25 8.06 -63.05
C THR A 394 0.04 6.56 -63.06
N LEU A 395 -0.44 5.82 -62.05
CA LEU A 395 -0.35 4.36 -61.98
C LEU A 395 -1.15 3.68 -63.11
N ASP A 396 -2.33 4.19 -63.46
CA ASP A 396 -3.12 3.70 -64.60
C ASP A 396 -2.37 3.88 -65.94
N ASN A 397 -1.74 5.04 -66.13
CA ASN A 397 -0.93 5.33 -67.30
C ASN A 397 0.34 4.46 -67.36
N TYR A 398 0.95 4.16 -66.21
CA TYR A 398 2.11 3.29 -66.09
C TYR A 398 1.80 1.88 -66.61
N GLY A 399 0.70 1.27 -66.16
CA GLY A 399 0.29 -0.06 -66.62
C GLY A 399 -0.04 -0.11 -68.12
N THR A 400 -0.71 0.92 -68.63
CA THR A 400 -1.05 1.03 -70.07
C THR A 400 0.22 1.19 -70.92
N SER A 401 1.15 2.02 -70.49
CA SER A 401 2.42 2.27 -71.20
C SER A 401 3.31 1.02 -71.23
N LEU A 402 3.35 0.25 -70.13
CA LEU A 402 4.09 -1.00 -70.07
C LEU A 402 3.57 -2.03 -71.08
N THR A 403 2.24 -2.14 -71.20
CA THR A 403 1.58 -3.02 -72.18
C THR A 403 1.89 -2.60 -73.63
N ALA A 404 1.91 -1.29 -73.89
CA ALA A 404 2.26 -0.76 -75.22
C ALA A 404 3.72 -1.05 -75.60
N ILE A 405 4.65 -0.96 -74.64
CA ILE A 405 6.06 -1.32 -74.83
C ILE A 405 6.19 -2.82 -75.13
N GLU A 406 5.50 -3.68 -74.38
CA GLU A 406 5.48 -5.13 -74.62
C GLU A 406 4.99 -5.47 -76.03
N GLN A 407 3.89 -4.84 -76.47
CA GLN A 407 3.34 -5.06 -77.80
C GLN A 407 4.26 -4.56 -78.93
N THR A 408 4.99 -3.47 -78.67
CA THR A 408 6.00 -2.94 -79.60
C THR A 408 7.19 -3.90 -79.70
N LEU A 409 7.70 -4.43 -78.57
CA LEU A 409 8.79 -5.40 -78.55
C LEU A 409 8.39 -6.72 -79.22
N ALA A 410 7.16 -7.19 -79.02
CA ALA A 410 6.63 -8.36 -79.71
C ALA A 410 6.55 -8.15 -81.23
N SER A 411 6.11 -6.97 -81.66
CA SER A 411 6.05 -6.60 -83.09
C SER A 411 7.45 -6.52 -83.70
N LEU A 412 8.43 -5.99 -82.97
CA LEU A 412 9.85 -5.96 -83.38
C LEU A 412 10.43 -7.37 -83.47
N GLY A 413 10.13 -8.26 -82.53
CA GLY A 413 10.53 -9.67 -82.58
C GLY A 413 9.98 -10.38 -83.83
N ASN A 414 8.71 -10.17 -84.15
CA ASN A 414 8.08 -10.71 -85.37
C ASN A 414 8.69 -10.12 -86.65
N ALA A 415 9.08 -8.85 -86.63
CA ALA A 415 9.79 -8.24 -87.75
C ALA A 415 11.18 -8.87 -87.95
N GLY A 416 11.91 -9.13 -86.85
CA GLY A 416 13.20 -9.81 -86.86
C GLY A 416 13.13 -11.20 -87.51
N THR A 417 12.14 -12.02 -87.11
CA THR A 417 11.95 -13.37 -87.68
C THR A 417 11.52 -13.34 -89.16
N THR A 418 10.76 -12.32 -89.57
CA THR A 418 10.39 -12.13 -90.98
C THR A 418 11.61 -11.77 -91.84
N ILE A 419 12.51 -10.93 -91.32
CA ILE A 419 13.79 -10.59 -91.98
C ILE A 419 14.69 -11.82 -92.08
N GLU A 420 14.73 -12.68 -91.06
CA GLU A 420 15.46 -13.95 -91.06
C GLU A 420 14.95 -14.91 -92.15
N ALA A 421 13.63 -15.06 -92.27
CA ALA A 421 13.01 -15.90 -93.29
C ALA A 421 13.31 -15.39 -94.72
N ALA A 422 13.23 -14.07 -94.94
CA ALA A 422 13.52 -13.46 -96.24
C ALA A 422 15.00 -13.59 -96.64
N THR A 423 15.92 -13.39 -95.70
CA THR A 423 17.36 -13.51 -95.94
C THR A 423 17.82 -14.94 -96.20
N SER A 424 17.23 -15.91 -95.51
CA SER A 424 17.46 -17.33 -95.76
C SER A 424 17.00 -17.76 -97.16
N GLY A 425 15.90 -17.18 -97.67
CA GLY A 425 15.44 -17.40 -99.05
C GLY A 425 16.39 -16.81 -100.11
N LEU A 426 16.94 -15.62 -99.86
CA LEU A 426 17.89 -14.95 -100.76
C LEU A 426 19.24 -15.67 -100.84
N ALA A 427 19.72 -16.27 -99.74
CA ALA A 427 20.97 -17.03 -99.70
C ALA A 427 20.96 -18.28 -100.61
N ASN A 428 19.78 -18.78 -101.00
CA ASN A 428 19.64 -19.95 -101.88
C ASN A 428 19.68 -19.60 -103.39
N LEU A 429 19.77 -18.33 -103.79
CA LEU A 429 19.86 -17.92 -105.19
C LEU A 429 21.33 -17.87 -105.65
N ASN A 430 21.70 -18.65 -106.68
CA ASN A 430 23.05 -18.67 -107.26
C ASN A 430 23.30 -17.44 -108.17
N THR A 431 23.41 -16.26 -107.56
CA THR A 431 23.64 -14.98 -108.24
C THR A 431 24.97 -14.91 -108.99
N GLY A 432 26.03 -15.57 -108.46
CA GLY A 432 27.34 -15.63 -109.09
C GLY A 432 27.35 -16.34 -110.46
N GLY A 433 26.54 -17.40 -110.61
CA GLY A 433 26.39 -18.10 -111.89
C GLY A 433 25.71 -17.24 -112.96
N ILE A 434 24.69 -16.47 -112.57
CA ILE A 434 23.92 -15.60 -113.48
C ILE A 434 24.77 -14.41 -113.93
N GLN A 435 25.56 -13.82 -113.03
CA GLN A 435 26.43 -12.68 -113.35
C GLN A 435 27.51 -13.04 -114.38
N SER A 436 28.08 -14.23 -114.29
CA SER A 436 29.07 -14.74 -115.24
C SER A 436 28.48 -14.88 -116.65
N GLN A 437 27.27 -15.41 -116.77
CA GLN A 437 26.59 -15.59 -118.05
C GLN A 437 26.22 -14.26 -118.71
N VAL A 438 25.71 -13.28 -117.95
CA VAL A 438 25.37 -11.94 -118.44
C VAL A 438 26.60 -11.20 -118.97
N THR A 439 27.74 -11.33 -118.29
CA THR A 439 29.01 -10.71 -118.70
C THR A 439 29.50 -11.28 -120.04
N ASN A 440 29.39 -12.61 -120.22
CA ASN A 440 29.79 -13.26 -121.47
C ASN A 440 28.92 -12.82 -122.65
N SER A 441 27.61 -12.71 -122.46
CA SER A 441 26.66 -12.24 -123.48
C SER A 441 26.92 -10.77 -123.89
N SER A 442 27.25 -9.90 -122.93
CA SER A 442 27.58 -8.49 -123.21
C SER A 442 28.82 -8.33 -124.10
N ARG A 443 29.86 -9.15 -123.88
CA ARG A 443 31.08 -9.15 -124.72
C ARG A 443 30.80 -9.60 -126.16
N ALA A 444 29.96 -10.63 -126.34
CA ALA A 444 29.60 -11.11 -127.68
C ALA A 444 28.87 -10.02 -128.50
N ILE A 445 27.90 -9.33 -127.89
CA ILE A 445 27.16 -8.23 -128.52
C ILE A 445 28.10 -7.08 -128.92
N GLY A 446 29.10 -6.76 -128.09
CA GLY A 446 30.11 -5.75 -128.42
C GLY A 446 30.92 -6.06 -129.68
N SER A 447 31.26 -7.33 -129.93
CA SER A 447 31.98 -7.74 -131.15
C SER A 447 31.14 -7.59 -132.43
N VAL A 448 29.84 -7.90 -132.34
CA VAL A 448 28.88 -7.74 -133.45
C VAL A 448 28.66 -6.26 -133.76
N LEU A 449 28.54 -5.42 -132.74
CA LEU A 449 28.45 -3.95 -132.87
C LEU A 449 29.64 -3.37 -133.64
N ASN A 450 30.87 -3.74 -133.27
CA ASN A 450 32.08 -3.26 -133.96
C ASN A 450 32.10 -3.69 -135.44
N THR A 451 31.67 -4.92 -135.73
CA THR A 451 31.63 -5.43 -137.10
C THR A 451 30.61 -4.67 -137.96
N LEU A 452 29.44 -4.37 -137.41
CA LEU A 452 28.38 -3.63 -138.11
C LEU A 452 28.74 -2.14 -138.30
N GLN A 453 29.49 -1.52 -137.39
CA GLN A 453 29.97 -0.15 -137.55
C GLN A 453 30.91 0.02 -138.75
N VAL A 454 31.74 -0.98 -139.07
CA VAL A 454 32.59 -0.97 -140.27
C VAL A 454 31.74 -1.07 -141.55
N ALA A 455 30.69 -1.91 -141.54
CA ALA A 455 29.77 -2.04 -142.67
C ALA A 455 28.97 -0.75 -142.96
N ARG A 456 28.74 0.10 -141.95
CA ARG A 456 28.02 1.38 -142.08
C ARG A 456 28.71 2.41 -142.99
N LEU A 457 30.00 2.27 -143.28
CA LEU A 457 30.72 3.13 -144.24
C LEU A 457 30.35 2.83 -145.71
N LEU A 458 29.82 1.63 -145.98
CA LEU A 458 29.50 1.15 -147.33
C LEU A 458 27.99 1.19 -147.63
N ASN A 459 27.14 1.22 -146.60
CA ASN A 459 25.70 1.40 -146.77
C ASN A 459 25.07 2.07 -145.53
N ALA A 460 24.26 3.11 -145.75
CA ALA A 460 23.72 3.95 -144.69
C ALA A 460 22.66 3.24 -143.81
N ASP A 461 22.05 2.15 -144.30
CA ASP A 461 20.95 1.45 -143.61
C ASP A 461 21.37 0.60 -142.40
N VAL A 462 22.67 0.37 -142.17
CA VAL A 462 23.16 -0.45 -141.03
C VAL A 462 23.10 0.32 -139.68
N ALA A 463 22.80 1.63 -139.72
CA ALA A 463 22.79 2.50 -138.55
C ALA A 463 21.75 2.10 -137.48
N SER A 464 20.59 1.61 -137.89
CA SER A 464 19.48 1.26 -136.98
C SER A 464 19.82 0.04 -136.11
N SER A 465 20.37 -1.03 -136.70
CA SER A 465 20.73 -2.25 -135.97
C SER A 465 21.87 -2.05 -134.97
N ILE A 466 22.81 -1.13 -135.26
CA ILE A 466 23.87 -0.74 -134.31
C ILE A 466 23.25 -0.06 -133.08
N ASN A 467 22.25 0.79 -133.29
CA ASN A 467 21.61 1.50 -132.19
C ASN A 467 20.86 0.53 -131.27
N GLU A 468 20.14 -0.44 -131.82
CA GLU A 468 19.43 -1.46 -131.05
C GLU A 468 20.36 -2.38 -130.23
N LEU A 469 21.48 -2.80 -130.81
CA LEU A 469 22.47 -3.62 -130.10
C LEU A 469 23.18 -2.82 -129.00
N THR A 470 23.41 -1.52 -129.20
CA THR A 470 24.00 -0.63 -128.18
C THR A 470 23.07 -0.51 -126.98
N VAL A 471 21.76 -0.31 -127.22
CA VAL A 471 20.74 -0.30 -126.16
C VAL A 471 20.70 -1.65 -125.42
N THR A 472 20.80 -2.76 -126.13
CA THR A 472 20.81 -4.10 -125.53
C THR A 472 22.01 -4.33 -124.62
N GLN A 473 23.20 -3.87 -125.02
CA GLN A 473 24.39 -3.92 -124.17
C GLN A 473 24.20 -3.10 -122.88
N GLN A 474 23.60 -1.92 -123.00
CA GLN A 474 23.34 -1.03 -121.87
C GLN A 474 22.35 -1.64 -120.87
N ASN A 475 21.33 -2.36 -121.37
CA ASN A 475 20.39 -3.11 -120.51
C ASN A 475 21.06 -4.25 -119.75
N LEU A 476 22.00 -4.97 -120.36
CA LEU A 476 22.75 -6.04 -119.68
C LEU A 476 23.67 -5.50 -118.59
N ALA A 477 24.29 -4.33 -118.81
CA ALA A 477 25.09 -3.66 -117.79
C ALA A 477 24.23 -3.24 -116.59
N ASN A 478 23.02 -2.72 -116.84
CA ASN A 478 22.08 -2.37 -115.77
C ASN A 478 21.62 -3.60 -114.97
N LEU A 479 21.35 -4.72 -115.64
CA LEU A 479 20.99 -5.98 -114.97
C LEU A 479 22.13 -6.50 -114.07
N GLN A 480 23.37 -6.39 -114.53
CA GLN A 480 24.55 -6.78 -113.75
C GLN A 480 24.71 -5.92 -112.49
N ALA A 481 24.50 -4.60 -112.60
CA ALA A 481 24.50 -3.70 -111.45
C ALA A 481 23.39 -4.04 -110.45
N GLY A 482 22.19 -4.39 -110.94
CA GLY A 482 21.06 -4.83 -110.10
C GLY A 482 21.34 -6.13 -109.33
N LEU A 483 22.02 -7.11 -109.95
CA LEU A 483 22.40 -8.36 -109.29
C LEU A 483 23.47 -8.16 -108.20
N SER A 484 24.41 -7.23 -108.40
CA SER A 484 25.42 -6.89 -107.40
C SER A 484 24.83 -6.11 -106.22
N ALA A 485 23.79 -5.29 -106.45
CA ALA A 485 23.03 -4.64 -105.38
C ALA A 485 22.28 -5.66 -104.50
N LEU A 486 21.77 -6.75 -105.09
CA LEU A 486 21.05 -7.82 -104.38
C LEU A 486 21.95 -8.57 -103.37
N GLU A 487 23.25 -8.69 -103.64
CA GLU A 487 24.23 -9.36 -102.76
C GLU A 487 24.47 -8.57 -101.47
N ASN A 488 24.50 -7.24 -101.55
CA ASN A 488 24.67 -6.33 -100.40
C ASN A 488 23.44 -6.28 -99.46
N VAL A 489 22.26 -6.69 -99.95
CA VAL A 489 21.02 -6.72 -99.15
C VAL A 489 21.08 -7.77 -98.04
N SER A 490 21.71 -8.93 -98.28
CA SER A 490 21.80 -9.99 -97.25
C SER A 490 22.68 -9.60 -96.05
N ALA A 491 23.78 -8.89 -96.30
CA ALA A 491 24.70 -8.44 -95.25
C ALA A 491 24.04 -7.35 -94.38
N THR A 492 23.39 -6.39 -95.04
CA THR A 492 22.63 -5.31 -94.38
C THR A 492 21.47 -5.86 -93.55
N ALA A 493 20.78 -6.89 -94.05
CA ALA A 493 19.66 -7.50 -93.34
C ALA A 493 20.09 -8.29 -92.08
N ARG A 494 21.25 -8.95 -92.08
CA ARG A 494 21.81 -9.59 -90.87
C ARG A 494 22.19 -8.57 -89.78
N GLN A 495 22.74 -7.42 -90.18
CA GLN A 495 23.05 -6.34 -89.25
C GLN A 495 21.77 -5.74 -88.64
N ALA A 496 20.72 -5.55 -89.45
CA ALA A 496 19.41 -5.09 -88.96
C ALA A 496 18.78 -6.10 -87.99
N GLN A 497 18.88 -7.40 -88.26
CA GLN A 497 18.40 -8.45 -87.37
C GLN A 497 19.10 -8.41 -86.01
N SER A 498 20.45 -8.38 -85.99
CA SER A 498 21.20 -8.30 -84.73
C SER A 498 20.88 -7.05 -83.91
N ALA A 499 20.62 -5.91 -84.57
CA ALA A 499 20.18 -4.69 -83.89
C ALA A 499 18.77 -4.85 -83.30
N ILE A 500 17.83 -5.46 -84.04
CA ILE A 500 16.48 -5.75 -83.56
C ILE A 500 16.52 -6.72 -82.37
N ASP A 501 17.31 -7.79 -82.43
CA ASP A 501 17.45 -8.77 -81.34
C ASP A 501 18.04 -8.14 -80.07
N GLY A 502 19.02 -7.24 -80.24
CA GLY A 502 19.58 -6.45 -79.15
C GLY A 502 18.53 -5.55 -78.49
N ILE A 503 17.69 -4.88 -79.27
CA ILE A 503 16.58 -4.04 -78.78
C ILE A 503 15.52 -4.88 -78.08
N VAL A 504 15.13 -6.03 -78.64
CA VAL A 504 14.14 -6.94 -78.05
C VAL A 504 14.66 -7.50 -76.72
N THR A 505 15.92 -7.93 -76.67
CA THR A 505 16.53 -8.48 -75.45
C THR A 505 16.66 -7.43 -74.35
N ASN A 506 17.21 -6.24 -74.67
CA ASN A 506 17.33 -5.16 -73.70
C ASN A 506 15.96 -4.59 -73.29
N GLY A 507 15.02 -4.53 -74.23
CA GLY A 507 13.64 -4.14 -73.97
C GLY A 507 12.94 -5.10 -73.01
N ASN A 508 13.09 -6.41 -73.20
CA ASN A 508 12.52 -7.43 -72.30
C ASN A 508 13.11 -7.36 -70.89
N ASN A 509 14.42 -7.12 -70.75
CA ASN A 509 15.06 -6.92 -69.44
C ASN A 509 14.53 -5.65 -68.74
N THR A 510 14.32 -4.58 -69.49
CA THR A 510 13.76 -3.32 -68.99
C THR A 510 12.29 -3.50 -68.56
N VAL A 511 11.47 -4.16 -69.37
CA VAL A 511 10.08 -4.50 -69.04
C VAL A 511 9.99 -5.37 -67.79
N THR A 512 10.88 -6.35 -67.64
CA THR A 512 10.95 -7.22 -66.45
C THR A 512 11.25 -6.42 -65.19
N SER A 513 12.18 -5.47 -65.27
CA SER A 513 12.49 -4.55 -64.16
C SER A 513 11.30 -3.65 -63.84
N LEU A 514 10.60 -3.12 -64.86
CA LEU A 514 9.41 -2.29 -64.67
C LEU A 514 8.21 -3.09 -64.12
N ARG A 515 8.11 -4.39 -64.40
CA ARG A 515 7.09 -5.30 -63.81
C ARG A 515 7.30 -5.59 -62.33
N SER A 516 8.51 -5.44 -61.82
CA SER A 516 8.80 -5.64 -60.38
C SER A 516 8.17 -4.57 -59.48
N PHE A 517 7.76 -3.43 -60.05
CA PHE A 517 7.05 -2.39 -59.33
C PHE A 517 5.61 -2.82 -59.01
N ASP A 518 5.28 -2.91 -57.71
CA ASP A 518 3.96 -3.30 -57.22
C ASP A 518 2.95 -2.16 -57.32
N VAL A 519 2.36 -2.01 -58.51
CA VAL A 519 1.28 -1.06 -58.79
C VAL A 519 0.05 -1.35 -57.92
N SER A 520 -0.25 -2.62 -57.66
CA SER A 520 -1.44 -3.04 -56.92
C SER A 520 -1.34 -2.70 -55.43
N GLY A 521 -0.21 -3.01 -54.79
CA GLY A 521 0.06 -2.64 -53.41
C GLY A 521 0.13 -1.13 -53.19
N THR A 522 0.72 -0.39 -54.15
CA THR A 522 0.73 1.08 -54.12
C THR A 522 -0.69 1.64 -54.23
N ARG A 523 -1.52 1.09 -55.11
CA ARG A 523 -2.93 1.50 -55.28
C ARG A 523 -3.77 1.20 -54.03
N GLN A 524 -3.56 0.03 -53.41
CA GLN A 524 -4.20 -0.31 -52.14
C GLN A 524 -3.85 0.70 -51.06
N THR A 525 -2.57 1.06 -50.94
CA THR A 525 -2.09 2.06 -49.98
C THR A 525 -2.71 3.44 -50.23
N LEU A 526 -2.80 3.88 -51.49
CA LEU A 526 -3.43 5.14 -51.87
C LEU A 526 -4.93 5.14 -51.56
N ASN A 527 -5.63 4.02 -51.77
CA ASN A 527 -7.04 3.87 -51.42
C ASN A 527 -7.27 3.90 -49.90
N ASP A 528 -6.41 3.25 -49.12
CA ASP A 528 -6.47 3.27 -47.66
C ASP A 528 -6.23 4.68 -47.11
N ILE A 529 -5.27 5.42 -47.68
CA ILE A 529 -5.04 6.84 -47.37
C ILE A 529 -6.27 7.67 -47.70
N ASN A 530 -6.88 7.49 -48.87
CA ASN A 530 -8.10 8.19 -49.27
C ASN A 530 -9.27 7.91 -48.30
N GLY A 531 -9.41 6.66 -47.85
CA GLY A 531 -10.42 6.27 -46.85
C GLY A 531 -10.20 6.95 -45.49
N ARG A 532 -8.95 7.03 -45.01
CA ARG A 532 -8.61 7.76 -43.78
C ARG A 532 -8.80 9.28 -43.91
N LEU A 533 -8.47 9.85 -45.06
CA LEU A 533 -8.71 11.28 -45.34
C LEU A 533 -10.20 11.62 -45.39
N ALA A 534 -11.04 10.72 -45.91
CA ALA A 534 -12.49 10.88 -45.87
C ALA A 534 -13.05 10.83 -44.44
N GLN A 535 -12.48 10.01 -43.55
CA GLN A 535 -12.82 10.01 -42.12
C GLN A 535 -12.43 11.33 -41.43
N LEU A 536 -11.27 11.90 -41.79
CA LEU A 536 -10.83 13.22 -41.30
C LEU A 536 -11.75 14.36 -41.75
N GLN A 537 -12.28 14.32 -42.98
CA GLN A 537 -13.28 15.28 -43.47
C GLN A 537 -14.65 15.14 -42.79
N ALA A 538 -14.97 13.97 -42.25
CA ALA A 538 -16.21 13.75 -41.50
C ALA A 538 -16.15 14.31 -40.07
N PHE A 539 -14.97 14.70 -39.59
CA PHE A 539 -14.82 15.35 -38.29
C PHE A 539 -15.28 16.80 -38.39
N ASP A 540 -16.08 17.27 -37.44
CA ASP A 540 -16.59 18.65 -37.39
C ASP A 540 -15.49 19.60 -36.89
N THR A 541 -14.48 19.81 -37.73
CA THR A 541 -13.37 20.74 -37.42
C THR A 541 -13.85 22.18 -37.21
N PRO A 542 -14.90 22.70 -37.88
CA PRO A 542 -15.46 24.01 -37.57
C PRO A 542 -15.99 24.12 -36.14
N LEU A 543 -16.71 23.10 -35.64
CA LEU A 543 -17.20 23.10 -34.25
C LEU A 543 -16.05 23.09 -33.24
N VAL A 544 -15.03 22.25 -33.48
CA VAL A 544 -13.85 22.17 -32.59
C VAL A 544 -13.07 23.48 -32.61
N ALA A 545 -12.87 24.08 -33.79
CA ALA A 545 -12.22 25.39 -33.92
C ALA A 545 -13.01 26.48 -33.19
N ALA A 546 -14.34 26.52 -33.33
CA ALA A 546 -15.19 27.46 -32.62
C ALA A 546 -15.10 27.29 -31.09
N GLN A 547 -15.06 26.05 -30.61
CA GLN A 547 -14.89 25.76 -29.19
C GLN A 547 -13.52 26.20 -28.67
N LEU A 548 -12.45 25.95 -29.43
CA LEU A 548 -11.08 26.39 -29.10
C LEU A 548 -10.94 27.92 -29.13
N GLN A 549 -11.59 28.60 -30.08
CA GLN A 549 -11.65 30.06 -30.15
C GLN A 549 -12.43 30.64 -28.97
N TYR A 550 -13.56 30.02 -28.60
CA TYR A 550 -14.33 30.41 -27.42
C TYR A 550 -13.49 30.29 -26.14
N LEU A 551 -12.78 29.17 -25.95
CA LEU A 551 -11.87 28.99 -24.82
C LEU A 551 -10.71 30.00 -24.85
N GLY A 552 -10.10 30.22 -26.02
CA GLY A 552 -9.02 31.18 -26.21
C GLY A 552 -9.45 32.63 -25.92
N ALA A 553 -10.70 32.98 -26.20
CA ALA A 553 -11.28 34.29 -25.90
C ALA A 553 -11.74 34.43 -24.43
N ALA A 554 -12.13 33.32 -23.77
CA ALA A 554 -12.62 33.34 -22.40
C ALA A 554 -11.50 33.36 -21.35
N VAL A 555 -10.41 32.62 -21.58
CA VAL A 555 -9.28 32.47 -20.64
C VAL A 555 -8.63 33.81 -20.23
N PRO A 556 -8.40 34.78 -21.13
CA PRO A 556 -7.76 36.06 -20.78
C PRO A 556 -8.65 37.01 -19.95
N ASN A 557 -9.96 36.79 -19.88
CA ASN A 557 -10.91 37.75 -19.28
C ASN A 557 -10.84 37.83 -17.74
N LEU A 558 -10.14 36.91 -17.08
CA LEU A 558 -9.92 36.97 -15.64
C LEU A 558 -8.84 38.01 -15.32
N LYS A 559 -9.19 39.03 -14.52
CA LYS A 559 -8.27 40.13 -14.20
C LYS A 559 -7.26 39.73 -13.12
N ASP A 560 -6.04 40.28 -13.18
CA ASP A 560 -5.00 40.02 -12.17
C ASP A 560 -5.44 40.49 -10.77
N GLU A 561 -6.19 41.59 -10.69
CA GLU A 561 -6.82 42.07 -9.45
C GLU A 561 -7.72 41.00 -8.79
N GLU A 562 -8.58 40.36 -9.59
CA GLU A 562 -9.57 39.39 -9.11
C GLU A 562 -8.87 38.11 -8.62
N ILE A 563 -7.83 37.68 -9.36
CA ILE A 563 -6.97 36.56 -8.99
C ILE A 563 -6.24 36.87 -7.68
N SER A 564 -5.61 38.05 -7.58
CA SER A 564 -4.88 38.48 -6.40
C SER A 564 -5.78 38.60 -5.17
N GLN A 565 -6.97 39.19 -5.31
CA GLN A 565 -7.95 39.26 -4.22
C GLN A 565 -8.43 37.88 -3.79
N SER A 566 -8.70 36.99 -4.75
CA SER A 566 -9.08 35.60 -4.46
C SER A 566 -7.97 34.86 -3.71
N ILE A 567 -6.72 35.01 -4.13
CA ILE A 567 -5.55 34.44 -3.43
C ILE A 567 -5.45 34.98 -2.00
N LYS A 568 -5.63 36.30 -1.79
CA LYS A 568 -5.61 36.91 -0.45
C LYS A 568 -6.71 36.39 0.46
N LEU A 569 -7.92 36.20 -0.08
CA LEU A 569 -9.03 35.59 0.66
C LEU A 569 -8.70 34.14 1.02
N LEU A 570 -8.20 33.35 0.06
CA LEU A 570 -7.76 31.97 0.31
C LEU A 570 -6.65 31.92 1.37
N ASP A 571 -5.67 32.82 1.32
CA ASP A 571 -4.61 32.93 2.32
C ASP A 571 -5.15 33.24 3.70
N GLN A 572 -6.12 34.16 3.82
CA GLN A 572 -6.75 34.47 5.10
C GLN A 572 -7.52 33.27 5.67
N PHE A 573 -8.25 32.55 4.81
CA PHE A 573 -8.98 31.35 5.22
C PHE A 573 -8.06 30.19 5.58
N ILE A 574 -6.98 29.96 4.82
CA ILE A 574 -5.99 28.91 5.07
C ILE A 574 -5.20 29.23 6.34
N ALA A 575 -4.74 30.48 6.53
CA ALA A 575 -3.98 30.88 7.72
C ALA A 575 -4.81 30.84 9.01
N GLY A 576 -6.12 31.03 8.92
CA GLY A 576 -7.06 30.84 10.04
C GLY A 576 -7.25 29.37 10.43
N GLN A 577 -6.74 28.43 9.64
CA GLN A 577 -6.82 26.99 9.91
C GLN A 577 -5.45 26.42 10.26
N VAL A 578 -5.42 25.54 11.26
CA VAL A 578 -4.23 24.79 11.60
C VAL A 578 -4.09 23.66 10.57
N ILE A 579 -3.10 23.74 9.68
CA ILE A 579 -2.75 22.61 8.79
C ILE A 579 -2.03 21.57 9.66
N PRO A 580 -2.63 20.39 9.94
CA PRO A 580 -2.03 19.45 10.88
C PRO A 580 -0.80 18.78 10.25
N SER A 581 0.34 18.98 10.90
CA SER A 581 1.65 18.34 10.67
C SER A 581 2.34 18.61 9.32
N GLN A 582 3.53 19.22 9.38
CA GLN A 582 4.51 19.30 8.27
C GLN A 582 5.16 17.94 7.95
N ARG A 583 4.73 16.86 8.61
CA ARG A 583 5.27 15.50 8.46
C ARG A 583 4.22 14.65 7.77
N LEU A 584 4.56 14.08 6.62
CA LEU A 584 3.67 13.14 5.96
C LEU A 584 3.85 11.76 6.59
N GLN A 585 2.75 11.09 6.87
CA GLN A 585 2.74 9.78 7.48
C GLN A 585 1.97 8.82 6.57
N LEU A 586 2.63 7.74 6.16
CA LEU A 586 2.01 6.68 5.36
C LEU A 586 1.87 5.41 6.21
N LEU A 587 0.66 4.90 6.32
CA LEU A 587 0.39 3.58 6.91
C LEU A 587 0.64 2.51 5.85
N THR A 588 1.53 1.57 6.15
CA THR A 588 1.88 0.45 5.26
C THR A 588 1.90 -0.88 6.02
N LYS A 589 2.00 -2.00 5.31
CA LYS A 589 2.24 -3.30 5.95
C LYS A 589 3.64 -3.37 6.55
N SER A 590 3.80 -4.11 7.63
CA SER A 590 5.10 -4.29 8.31
C SER A 590 6.19 -4.94 7.46
N SER A 591 5.85 -5.58 6.34
CA SER A 591 6.81 -6.11 5.37
C SER A 591 7.47 -5.04 4.50
N ILE A 592 6.95 -3.81 4.49
CA ILE A 592 7.42 -2.72 3.64
C ILE A 592 8.45 -1.88 4.39
N THR A 593 9.67 -1.82 3.86
CA THR A 593 10.77 -1.05 4.44
C THR A 593 10.91 0.32 3.78
N PRO A 594 11.52 1.32 4.46
CA PRO A 594 11.83 2.62 3.87
C PRO A 594 12.59 2.51 2.55
N ASP A 595 13.55 1.59 2.46
CA ASP A 595 14.37 1.40 1.25
C ASP A 595 13.54 0.94 0.05
N PHE A 596 12.46 0.20 0.28
CA PHE A 596 11.57 -0.25 -0.79
C PHE A 596 10.74 0.91 -1.36
N VAL A 597 10.20 1.78 -0.49
CA VAL A 597 9.37 2.91 -0.93
C VAL A 597 10.16 4.16 -1.30
N ALA A 598 11.42 4.28 -0.88
CA ALA A 598 12.25 5.46 -1.15
C ALA A 598 12.29 5.85 -2.65
N PRO A 599 12.54 4.92 -3.60
CA PRO A 599 12.55 5.26 -5.02
C PRO A 599 11.20 5.81 -5.52
N VAL A 600 10.09 5.24 -5.06
CA VAL A 600 8.74 5.68 -5.42
C VAL A 600 8.48 7.09 -4.87
N ILE A 601 8.82 7.31 -3.60
CA ILE A 601 8.66 8.61 -2.93
C ILE A 601 9.51 9.68 -3.63
N TYR A 602 10.78 9.40 -3.94
CA TYR A 602 11.65 10.34 -4.64
C TYR A 602 11.15 10.69 -6.04
N ASN A 603 10.56 9.73 -6.77
CA ASN A 603 10.00 9.98 -8.09
C ASN A 603 8.78 10.91 -8.02
N VAL A 604 7.91 10.75 -7.02
CA VAL A 604 6.70 11.58 -6.86
C VAL A 604 7.06 12.98 -6.36
N VAL A 605 8.00 13.08 -5.40
CA VAL A 605 8.43 14.36 -4.84
C VAL A 605 9.33 15.14 -5.82
N GLY A 606 10.04 14.44 -6.71
CA GLY A 606 10.93 15.04 -7.71
C GLY A 606 12.33 15.40 -7.21
N HIS A 607 12.64 15.12 -5.94
CA HIS A 607 13.97 15.29 -5.35
C HIS A 607 14.23 14.29 -4.22
N SER A 608 15.51 14.02 -3.93
CA SER A 608 15.93 13.10 -2.86
C SER A 608 16.19 13.78 -1.51
N ASN A 609 15.97 15.09 -1.40
CA ASN A 609 16.23 15.87 -0.19
C ASN A 609 15.11 15.71 0.86
N LEU A 610 14.93 14.49 1.37
CA LEU A 610 13.95 14.15 2.40
C LEU A 610 14.43 12.95 3.22
N SER A 611 13.91 12.82 4.44
CA SER A 611 14.24 11.72 5.35
C SER A 611 13.04 10.84 5.62
N LEU A 612 13.27 9.52 5.62
CA LEU A 612 12.26 8.50 5.83
C LEU A 612 12.55 7.75 7.14
N TYR A 613 11.55 7.68 8.02
CA TYR A 613 11.64 6.94 9.27
C TYR A 613 10.49 5.95 9.37
N THR A 614 10.67 4.93 10.21
CA THR A 614 9.59 3.99 10.56
C THR A 614 9.21 4.14 12.01
N SER A 615 7.91 4.08 12.26
CA SER A 615 7.33 4.08 13.60
C SER A 615 6.17 3.07 13.69
N ALA A 616 5.81 2.67 14.90
CA ALA A 616 4.68 1.77 15.14
C ALA A 616 3.36 2.52 14.94
N LEU A 617 2.29 1.80 14.58
CA LEU A 617 0.93 2.36 14.42
C LEU A 617 0.37 2.98 15.71
N GLY A 618 0.84 2.52 16.86
CA GLY A 618 0.50 3.09 18.17
C GLY A 618 1.20 2.32 19.29
N VAL A 619 1.17 2.89 20.48
CA VAL A 619 1.73 2.28 21.70
C VAL A 619 0.61 2.08 22.69
N ILE A 620 0.51 0.87 23.23
CA ILE A 620 -0.47 0.54 24.25
C ILE A 620 0.06 1.03 25.60
N GLU A 621 -0.72 1.87 26.26
CA GLU A 621 -0.45 2.36 27.61
C GLU A 621 -1.23 1.50 28.61
N PRO A 622 -0.55 0.80 29.54
CA PRO A 622 -1.22 0.03 30.58
C PRO A 622 -2.03 0.94 31.50
N ASP A 623 -3.20 0.48 31.94
CA ASP A 623 -3.99 1.19 32.96
C ASP A 623 -3.43 0.87 34.36
N PRO A 624 -2.83 1.86 35.06
CA PRO A 624 -2.20 1.62 36.36
C PRO A 624 -3.16 1.05 37.41
N ARG A 625 -4.44 1.41 37.35
CA ARG A 625 -5.44 0.91 38.30
C ARG A 625 -5.81 -0.54 38.02
N ALA A 626 -5.99 -0.88 36.74
CA ALA A 626 -6.22 -2.25 36.31
C ALA A 626 -5.04 -3.16 36.71
N GLU A 627 -3.78 -2.68 36.55
CA GLU A 627 -2.60 -3.42 36.97
C GLU A 627 -2.58 -3.67 38.49
N VAL A 628 -2.89 -2.65 39.31
CA VAL A 628 -2.99 -2.82 40.77
C VAL A 628 -4.07 -3.84 41.13
N MET A 629 -5.25 -3.79 40.51
CA MET A 629 -6.32 -4.76 40.77
C MET A 629 -5.95 -6.19 40.34
N MET A 630 -5.24 -6.35 39.23
CA MET A 630 -4.68 -7.63 38.82
C MET A 630 -3.68 -8.16 39.85
N ILE A 631 -2.79 -7.31 40.36
CA ILE A 631 -1.82 -7.68 41.40
C ILE A 631 -2.55 -8.12 42.68
N LEU A 632 -3.60 -7.41 43.12
CA LEU A 632 -4.38 -7.81 44.30
C LEU A 632 -5.05 -9.17 44.13
N SER A 633 -5.65 -9.42 42.97
CA SER A 633 -6.25 -10.71 42.63
C SER A 633 -5.20 -11.84 42.66
N GLN A 634 -4.00 -11.57 42.13
CA GLN A 634 -2.87 -12.49 42.22
C GLN A 634 -2.44 -12.73 43.68
N VAL A 635 -2.34 -11.68 44.51
CA VAL A 635 -2.00 -11.81 45.94
C VAL A 635 -3.01 -12.69 46.68
N LYS A 636 -4.32 -12.55 46.40
CA LYS A 636 -5.36 -13.42 46.95
C LYS A 636 -5.11 -14.88 46.61
N ALA A 637 -4.84 -15.19 45.34
CA ALA A 637 -4.55 -16.55 44.89
C ALA A 637 -3.28 -17.11 45.57
N ILE A 638 -2.24 -16.28 45.72
CA ILE A 638 -0.97 -16.65 46.38
C ILE A 638 -1.20 -16.99 47.86
N LEU A 639 -1.95 -16.15 48.58
CA LEU A 639 -2.28 -16.39 49.99
C LEU A 639 -3.08 -17.67 50.19
N ALA A 640 -4.11 -17.91 49.36
CA ALA A 640 -4.87 -19.16 49.37
C ALA A 640 -3.95 -20.38 49.12
N GLY A 641 -3.01 -20.25 48.18
CA GLY A 641 -2.02 -21.27 47.88
C GLY A 641 -1.05 -21.56 49.04
N MET A 642 -0.50 -20.53 49.67
CA MET A 642 0.40 -20.66 50.82
C MET A 642 -0.29 -21.33 52.01
N ILE A 643 -1.54 -20.95 52.29
CA ILE A 643 -2.29 -21.51 53.42
C ILE A 643 -2.69 -22.95 53.15
N SER A 644 -3.08 -23.26 51.91
CA SER A 644 -3.31 -24.65 51.49
C SER A 644 -2.05 -25.50 51.68
N LEU A 645 -0.87 -24.97 51.34
CA LEU A 645 0.40 -25.66 51.52
C LEU A 645 0.72 -25.90 53.01
N ILE A 646 0.54 -24.89 53.85
CA ILE A 646 0.71 -25.01 55.31
C ILE A 646 -0.26 -26.04 55.89
N ALA A 647 -1.53 -26.00 55.46
CA ALA A 647 -2.57 -26.94 55.91
C ALA A 647 -2.23 -28.37 55.50
N VAL A 648 -1.76 -28.61 54.28
CA VAL A 648 -1.32 -29.94 53.83
C VAL A 648 -0.16 -30.46 54.67
N ILE A 649 0.85 -29.63 54.95
CA ILE A 649 1.97 -30.01 55.83
C ILE A 649 1.44 -30.39 57.22
N LEU A 650 0.51 -29.60 57.77
CA LEU A 650 -0.07 -29.82 59.09
C LEU A 650 -0.89 -31.13 59.14
N PHE A 651 -1.80 -31.37 58.19
CA PHE A 651 -2.59 -32.60 58.13
C PHE A 651 -1.73 -33.85 57.88
N LEU A 652 -0.73 -33.74 57.01
CA LEU A 652 0.21 -34.83 56.80
C LEU A 652 0.99 -35.14 58.08
N ALA A 653 1.51 -34.11 58.76
CA ALA A 653 2.34 -34.26 59.96
C ALA A 653 1.56 -34.74 61.19
N LEU A 654 0.32 -34.28 61.40
CA LEU A 654 -0.48 -34.63 62.58
C LEU A 654 -1.27 -35.92 62.39
N ASP A 655 -1.86 -36.16 61.22
CA ASP A 655 -2.83 -37.25 61.03
C ASP A 655 -2.27 -38.43 60.24
N HIS A 656 -1.54 -38.15 59.15
CA HIS A 656 -1.08 -39.21 58.25
C HIS A 656 0.27 -39.83 58.64
N THR A 657 1.11 -39.15 59.43
CA THR A 657 2.38 -39.71 59.93
C THR A 657 2.16 -40.95 60.80
N ALA A 658 1.13 -40.99 61.64
CA ALA A 658 0.79 -42.16 62.45
C ALA A 658 0.54 -43.40 61.58
N ILE A 659 -0.22 -43.23 60.49
CA ILE A 659 -0.51 -44.29 59.51
C ILE A 659 0.77 -44.69 58.78
N MET A 660 1.58 -43.73 58.35
CA MET A 660 2.86 -43.98 57.67
C MET A 660 3.84 -44.76 58.55
N SER A 661 3.94 -44.43 59.84
CA SER A 661 4.79 -45.13 60.80
C SER A 661 4.36 -46.60 60.94
N VAL A 662 3.05 -46.90 60.94
CA VAL A 662 2.55 -48.29 61.00
C VAL A 662 2.82 -49.06 59.72
N ILE A 663 2.63 -48.44 58.55
CA ILE A 663 2.99 -49.04 57.26
C ILE A 663 4.49 -49.37 57.21
N ARG A 664 5.33 -48.45 57.72
CA ARG A 664 6.77 -48.64 57.83
C ARG A 664 7.11 -49.81 58.76
N ARG A 665 6.45 -49.92 59.92
CA ARG A 665 6.58 -51.05 60.85
C ARG A 665 6.26 -52.38 60.17
N GLN A 666 5.12 -52.49 59.49
CA GLN A 666 4.69 -53.71 58.79
C GLN A 666 5.71 -54.16 57.74
N ARG A 667 6.33 -53.21 57.03
CA ARG A 667 7.44 -53.49 56.11
C ARG A 667 8.69 -54.00 56.82
N THR A 668 9.08 -53.40 57.95
CA THR A 668 10.30 -53.78 58.70
C THR A 668 10.17 -55.13 59.40
N VAL A 669 8.98 -55.48 59.90
CA VAL A 669 8.70 -56.79 60.52
C VAL A 669 8.79 -57.93 59.49
N GLY A 670 8.52 -57.65 58.21
CA GLY A 670 8.60 -58.62 57.11
C GLY A 670 9.94 -58.71 56.36
N LYS A 671 10.99 -57.96 56.74
CA LYS A 671 12.27 -57.92 56.00
C LYS A 671 13.47 -58.33 56.86
N THR A 672 13.79 -59.62 56.88
CA THR A 672 15.12 -60.12 57.19
C THR A 672 15.93 -60.21 55.89
N LEU A 673 16.86 -59.28 55.63
CA LEU A 673 18.04 -59.54 54.77
C LEU A 673 19.03 -58.36 54.87
N LYS A 674 20.16 -58.62 55.53
CA LYS A 674 21.32 -57.72 55.59
C LYS A 674 22.17 -57.93 54.33
N THR A 675 22.30 -56.93 53.47
CA THR A 675 23.31 -56.89 52.39
C THR A 675 24.29 -55.73 52.58
N LYS A 676 25.58 -55.94 52.26
CA LYS A 676 26.73 -55.03 52.56
C LYS A 676 27.28 -54.41 51.24
N GLY A 677 27.71 -53.13 51.25
CA GLY A 677 28.46 -52.48 50.15
C GLY A 677 27.76 -51.31 49.41
N TRP A 678 28.40 -50.69 48.41
CA TRP A 678 27.92 -49.47 47.68
C TRP A 678 26.56 -49.67 46.97
N ARG A 679 26.23 -50.91 46.58
CA ARG A 679 24.88 -51.29 46.09
C ARG A 679 23.77 -51.01 47.12
N ARG A 680 24.10 -50.94 48.41
CA ARG A 680 23.21 -50.57 49.51
C ARG A 680 22.78 -49.10 49.44
N LEU A 681 23.61 -48.21 48.90
CA LEU A 681 23.28 -46.79 48.79
C LEU A 681 22.32 -46.55 47.62
N ALA A 682 22.58 -47.16 46.47
CA ALA A 682 21.66 -47.14 45.32
C ALA A 682 20.33 -47.86 45.60
N GLN A 683 20.36 -49.06 46.20
CA GLN A 683 19.14 -49.76 46.62
C GLN A 683 18.46 -49.08 47.81
N SER A 684 19.17 -48.38 48.70
CA SER A 684 18.52 -47.60 49.76
C SER A 684 17.73 -46.44 49.16
N ILE A 685 18.31 -45.69 48.22
CA ILE A 685 17.61 -44.58 47.54
C ILE A 685 16.39 -45.10 46.76
N GLN A 686 16.54 -46.20 46.00
CA GLN A 686 15.41 -46.83 45.29
C GLN A 686 14.33 -47.33 46.26
N ASN A 687 14.73 -48.01 47.35
CA ASN A 687 13.81 -48.53 48.37
C ASN A 687 13.15 -47.46 49.23
N THR A 688 13.67 -46.23 49.27
CA THR A 688 13.05 -45.07 49.92
C THR A 688 11.99 -44.45 49.01
N PHE A 689 12.22 -44.36 47.69
CA PHE A 689 11.22 -43.86 46.74
C PHE A 689 10.09 -44.87 46.45
N THR A 690 10.38 -46.18 46.44
CA THR A 690 9.37 -47.24 46.20
C THR A 690 8.79 -47.82 47.50
N ALA A 691 9.04 -47.15 48.63
CA ALA A 691 8.52 -47.52 49.93
C ALA A 691 6.98 -47.39 49.96
N PRO A 692 6.21 -48.39 50.44
CA PRO A 692 4.75 -48.26 50.53
C PRO A 692 4.31 -47.07 51.41
N GLU A 693 5.08 -46.75 52.45
CA GLU A 693 4.86 -45.57 53.30
C GLU A 693 5.11 -44.24 52.55
N CYS A 694 6.13 -44.17 51.69
CA CYS A 694 6.41 -42.98 50.89
C CYS A 694 5.45 -42.86 49.71
N LEU A 695 5.03 -43.96 49.07
CA LEU A 695 4.03 -43.93 48.00
C LEU A 695 2.65 -43.49 48.53
N TYR A 696 2.28 -43.93 49.72
CA TYR A 696 1.08 -43.45 50.43
C TYR A 696 1.20 -41.96 50.74
N GLY A 697 2.33 -41.52 51.32
CA GLY A 697 2.59 -40.10 51.59
C GLY A 697 2.55 -39.23 50.33
N MET A 698 3.21 -39.65 49.25
CA MET A 698 3.19 -38.97 47.95
C MET A 698 1.77 -38.88 47.38
N GLY A 699 1.01 -39.98 47.40
CA GLY A 699 -0.34 -40.02 46.87
C GLY A 699 -1.31 -39.13 47.63
N ILE A 700 -1.27 -39.17 48.97
CA ILE A 700 -2.12 -38.33 49.81
C ILE A 700 -1.69 -36.87 49.75
N GLY A 701 -0.40 -36.58 49.79
CA GLY A 701 0.10 -35.21 49.66
C GLY A 701 -0.29 -34.57 48.34
N ALA A 702 -0.19 -35.31 47.22
CA ALA A 702 -0.65 -34.85 45.92
C ALA A 702 -2.16 -34.59 45.88
N LEU A 703 -2.96 -35.52 46.44
CA LEU A 703 -4.42 -35.40 46.47
C LEU A 703 -4.89 -34.24 47.33
N LEU A 704 -4.40 -34.14 48.58
CA LEU A 704 -4.78 -33.09 49.52
C LEU A 704 -4.44 -31.71 48.96
N LEU A 705 -3.21 -31.52 48.46
CA LEU A 705 -2.81 -30.22 47.94
C LEU A 705 -3.62 -29.83 46.70
N THR A 706 -3.80 -30.74 45.75
CA THR A 706 -4.57 -30.46 44.53
C THR A 706 -6.02 -30.12 44.85
N ALA A 707 -6.66 -30.90 45.72
CA ALA A 707 -8.06 -30.67 46.10
C ALA A 707 -8.24 -29.34 46.85
N MET A 708 -7.35 -29.01 47.78
CA MET A 708 -7.40 -27.73 48.49
C MET A 708 -7.11 -26.55 47.55
N PHE A 709 -6.19 -26.69 46.60
CA PHE A 709 -5.87 -25.66 45.60
C PHE A 709 -7.06 -25.32 44.72
N VAL A 710 -7.72 -26.34 44.16
CA VAL A 710 -8.89 -26.16 43.28
C VAL A 710 -10.04 -25.51 44.04
N LEU A 711 -10.32 -25.96 45.27
CA LEU A 711 -11.46 -25.47 46.05
C LEU A 711 -11.25 -24.07 46.65
N SER A 712 -10.01 -23.70 46.97
CA SER A 712 -9.69 -22.38 47.52
C SER A 712 -9.39 -21.32 46.45
N GLY A 713 -9.27 -21.71 45.17
CA GLY A 713 -8.78 -20.82 44.12
C GLY A 713 -7.31 -20.43 44.30
N GLY A 714 -6.51 -21.33 44.87
CA GLY A 714 -5.09 -21.09 45.14
C GLY A 714 -4.24 -21.04 43.86
N GLY A 715 -3.21 -20.19 43.88
CA GLY A 715 -2.20 -20.05 42.83
C GLY A 715 -0.79 -19.97 43.43
N ILE A 716 0.20 -20.60 42.80
CA ILE A 716 1.63 -20.35 43.13
C ILE A 716 2.23 -19.61 41.94
N PRO A 717 2.93 -18.48 42.16
CA PRO A 717 3.58 -17.75 41.08
C PRO A 717 4.53 -18.68 40.32
N TYR A 718 4.46 -18.63 38.98
CA TYR A 718 5.33 -19.40 38.08
C TYR A 718 5.19 -20.94 38.14
N LEU A 719 4.23 -21.49 38.89
CA LEU A 719 3.96 -22.92 38.90
C LEU A 719 2.72 -23.22 38.04
N PRO A 720 2.84 -23.95 36.91
CA PRO A 720 1.67 -24.38 36.16
C PRO A 720 0.78 -25.30 37.02
N TRP A 721 -0.52 -25.37 36.73
CA TRP A 721 -1.47 -26.24 37.44
C TRP A 721 -1.02 -27.70 37.54
N VAL A 722 -0.25 -28.16 36.54
CA VAL A 722 0.34 -29.51 36.50
C VAL A 722 1.42 -29.71 37.58
N GLY A 723 2.10 -28.65 38.02
CA GLY A 723 3.14 -28.70 39.06
C GLY A 723 2.60 -28.87 40.49
N VAL A 724 1.33 -28.51 40.74
CA VAL A 724 0.69 -28.62 42.06
C VAL A 724 0.70 -30.05 42.63
N PRO A 725 0.25 -31.10 41.92
CA PRO A 725 0.30 -32.46 42.44
C PRO A 725 1.72 -32.97 42.69
N PHE A 726 2.71 -32.55 41.89
CA PHE A 726 4.11 -32.92 42.13
C PHE A 726 4.65 -32.32 43.43
N LEU A 727 4.33 -31.06 43.70
CA LEU A 727 4.74 -30.39 44.92
C LEU A 727 4.09 -31.05 46.16
N GLY A 728 2.80 -31.39 46.06
CA GLY A 728 2.10 -32.15 47.09
C GLY A 728 2.72 -33.53 47.32
N ALA A 729 3.10 -34.23 46.25
CA ALA A 729 3.80 -35.51 46.36
C ALA A 729 5.17 -35.36 47.05
N ALA A 730 5.94 -34.33 46.71
CA ALA A 730 7.24 -34.06 47.32
C ALA A 730 7.14 -33.78 48.83
N LEU A 731 6.15 -32.98 49.25
CA LEU A 731 5.85 -32.74 50.65
C LEU A 731 5.47 -34.04 51.38
N GLY A 732 4.59 -34.83 50.76
CA GLY A 732 4.20 -36.15 51.26
C GLY A 732 5.36 -37.12 51.42
N TRP A 733 6.30 -37.12 50.48
CA TRP A 733 7.53 -37.91 50.53
C TRP A 733 8.45 -37.46 51.68
N LEU A 734 8.66 -36.15 51.84
CA LEU A 734 9.52 -35.59 52.89
C LEU A 734 8.99 -35.92 54.29
N ILE A 735 7.68 -35.79 54.49
CA ILE A 735 7.01 -36.12 55.76
C ILE A 735 7.07 -37.63 56.01
N ALA A 736 6.80 -38.47 55.01
CA ALA A 736 6.89 -39.93 55.14
C ALA A 736 8.29 -40.41 55.56
N ASN A 737 9.34 -39.80 55.02
CA ASN A 737 10.73 -40.15 55.39
C ASN A 737 11.05 -39.83 56.87
N ASN A 738 10.37 -38.85 57.46
CA ASN A 738 10.54 -38.41 58.84
C ASN A 738 9.40 -38.88 59.77
N ALA A 739 8.50 -39.75 59.31
CA ALA A 739 7.29 -40.13 60.05
C ALA A 739 7.56 -40.63 61.48
N GLU A 740 8.57 -41.48 61.67
CA GLU A 740 8.95 -42.03 62.99
C GLU A 740 9.53 -40.97 63.95
N LYS A 741 10.14 -39.90 63.42
CA LYS A 741 10.62 -38.78 64.24
C LYS A 741 9.47 -37.87 64.67
N ILE A 742 8.45 -37.76 63.82
CA ILE A 742 7.31 -36.87 64.04
C ILE A 742 6.28 -37.54 64.96
N SER A 743 5.96 -38.81 64.70
CA SER A 743 5.04 -39.64 65.48
C SER A 743 5.67 -41.01 65.75
N PRO A 744 6.46 -41.14 66.85
CA PRO A 744 7.08 -42.41 67.22
C PRO A 744 6.01 -43.42 67.64
N LEU A 745 6.20 -44.68 67.23
CA LEU A 745 5.31 -45.77 67.62
C LEU A 745 5.81 -46.42 68.90
N ALA A 746 4.93 -46.60 69.88
CA ALA A 746 5.18 -47.46 71.04
C ALA A 746 5.12 -48.93 70.60
N THR A 747 6.23 -49.43 70.05
CA THR A 747 6.31 -50.76 69.42
C THR A 747 5.91 -51.88 70.36
N ASP A 748 6.26 -51.76 71.63
CA ASP A 748 6.01 -52.78 72.65
C ASP A 748 4.52 -52.88 72.98
N GLU A 749 3.81 -51.75 73.02
CA GLU A 749 2.36 -51.69 73.23
C GLU A 749 1.61 -52.24 72.02
N VAL A 750 2.06 -51.91 70.81
CA VAL A 750 1.45 -52.43 69.58
C VAL A 750 1.60 -53.95 69.49
N ILE A 751 2.76 -54.50 69.86
CA ILE A 751 3.00 -55.95 69.91
C ILE A 751 2.15 -56.60 71.00
N ALA A 752 2.04 -55.99 72.18
CA ALA A 752 1.18 -56.48 73.25
C ALA A 752 -0.30 -56.52 72.83
N GLY A 753 -0.78 -55.48 72.14
CA GLY A 753 -2.14 -55.43 71.60
C GLY A 753 -2.42 -56.51 70.55
N GLU A 754 -1.49 -56.73 69.61
CA GLU A 754 -1.59 -57.81 68.61
C GLU A 754 -1.57 -59.20 69.27
N ALA A 755 -0.74 -59.39 70.31
CA ALA A 755 -0.66 -60.65 71.07
C ALA A 755 -1.92 -60.92 71.92
N LEU A 756 -2.62 -59.87 72.35
CA LEU A 756 -3.93 -59.95 73.03
C LEU A 756 -5.10 -60.20 72.07
N GLY A 757 -4.83 -60.33 70.76
CA GLY A 757 -5.84 -60.63 69.75
C GLY A 757 -6.64 -59.42 69.25
N LEU A 758 -6.17 -58.18 69.50
CA LEU A 758 -6.80 -56.99 68.95
C LEU A 758 -6.72 -56.98 67.43
N SER A 759 -7.83 -56.65 66.78
CA SER A 759 -7.87 -56.46 65.33
C SER A 759 -7.07 -55.24 64.88
N PHE A 760 -6.66 -55.17 63.61
CA PHE A 760 -5.91 -54.03 63.08
C PHE A 760 -6.61 -52.68 63.33
N ASP A 761 -7.94 -52.64 63.20
CA ASP A 761 -8.74 -51.45 63.46
C ASP A 761 -8.69 -51.03 64.95
N GLU A 762 -8.64 -52.00 65.87
CA GLU A 762 -8.51 -51.76 67.31
C GLU A 762 -7.09 -51.33 67.69
N VAL A 763 -6.06 -51.97 67.13
CA VAL A 763 -4.66 -51.56 67.34
C VAL A 763 -4.44 -50.12 66.86
N MET A 764 -5.01 -49.74 65.72
CA MET A 764 -4.94 -48.37 65.22
C MET A 764 -5.66 -47.40 66.18
N ARG A 765 -6.89 -47.69 66.61
CA ARG A 765 -7.71 -46.78 67.42
C ARG A 765 -7.31 -46.68 68.88
N GLU A 766 -6.83 -47.76 69.48
CA GLU A 766 -6.55 -47.86 70.92
C GLU A 766 -5.09 -47.59 71.27
N ILE A 767 -4.15 -47.88 70.36
CA ILE A 767 -2.71 -47.86 70.67
C ILE A 767 -1.97 -46.86 69.78
N VAL A 768 -2.14 -46.91 68.46
CA VAL A 768 -1.33 -46.09 67.55
C VAL A 768 -1.76 -44.62 67.55
N ILE A 769 -3.05 -44.36 67.40
CA ILE A 769 -3.59 -43.00 67.25
C ILE A 769 -3.53 -42.21 68.56
N PRO A 770 -3.85 -42.79 69.74
CA PRO A 770 -3.75 -42.06 71.01
C PRO A 770 -2.32 -41.71 71.42
N ASN A 771 -1.34 -42.56 71.06
CA ASN A 771 0.08 -42.32 71.32
C ASN A 771 0.76 -41.43 70.26
N SER A 772 0.05 -41.10 69.17
CA SER A 772 0.52 -40.19 68.14
C SER A 772 0.24 -38.73 68.51
N ARG A 773 0.75 -37.79 67.71
CA ARG A 773 0.42 -36.36 67.91
C ARG A 773 -1.08 -36.13 67.77
N PRO A 774 -1.67 -35.22 68.57
CA PRO A 774 -3.10 -34.96 68.51
C PRO A 774 -3.50 -34.36 67.16
N GLY A 775 -4.46 -35.01 66.51
CA GLY A 775 -4.93 -34.66 65.16
C GLY A 775 -6.44 -34.93 64.95
N LEU A 776 -6.95 -34.60 63.76
CA LEU A 776 -8.33 -34.85 63.36
C LEU A 776 -8.68 -36.34 63.44
N LEU A 777 -7.75 -37.23 63.12
CA LEU A 777 -7.95 -38.67 63.16
C LEU A 777 -8.20 -39.18 64.59
N GLN A 778 -7.59 -38.58 65.61
CA GLN A 778 -7.84 -38.92 67.02
C GLN A 778 -9.23 -38.45 67.47
N THR A 779 -9.62 -37.22 67.13
CA THR A 779 -10.93 -36.66 67.50
C THR A 779 -12.08 -37.41 66.83
N LEU A 780 -11.95 -37.79 65.56
CA LEU A 780 -12.94 -38.60 64.83
C LEU A 780 -13.11 -40.00 65.43
N ASN A 781 -12.03 -40.60 65.95
CA ASN A 781 -12.04 -41.95 66.48
C ASN A 781 -12.33 -42.04 67.99
N ARG A 782 -12.33 -40.92 68.73
CA ARG A 782 -12.59 -40.88 70.19
C ARG A 782 -13.94 -41.51 70.60
N ARG A 783 -14.96 -41.45 69.73
CA ARG A 783 -16.28 -42.08 69.98
C ARG A 783 -16.31 -43.58 69.67
N LYS A 784 -15.29 -44.10 68.99
CA LYS A 784 -15.18 -45.49 68.53
C LYS A 784 -14.16 -46.31 69.35
N MET A 785 -13.51 -45.70 70.35
CA MET A 785 -12.65 -46.38 71.31
C MET A 785 -13.52 -47.23 72.25
N LYS A 786 -13.10 -48.48 72.45
CA LYS A 786 -13.71 -49.48 73.34
C LYS A 786 -13.10 -49.43 74.74
N PHE A 787 -11.81 -49.09 74.86
CA PHE A 787 -11.16 -48.88 76.14
C PHE A 787 -11.18 -47.37 76.45
N ARG A 788 -11.78 -47.00 77.58
CA ARG A 788 -11.88 -45.60 78.04
C ARG A 788 -11.13 -45.42 79.35
#